data_AF-A0A7S7TCQ3-F1
#
_entry.id   AF-A0A7S7TCQ3-F1
#
_cell.length_a   1.000
_cell.length_b   1.000
_cell.length_c   1.000
_cell.angle_alpha   90.00
_cell.angle_beta   90.00
_cell.angle_gamma   90.00
#
_symmetry.space_group_name_H-M   'P 1'
#
loop_
_entity.id
_entity.type
_entity.pdbx_description
1 polymer ?
#
loop_
_entity_poly.entity_id
_entity_poly.type
_entity_poly.pdbx_seq_one_letter_code
_entity_poly.pdbx_strand_id
1 'polypeptide(L)'
;MNKMVERSVRDTKDMLPVASPVQQDDQSQSVFLDPDVSDFQSGPRLRGAILEHSGRVISGWIVDAQSPASTVAISLFVASHCVEEGRTGRSVPASVGPHTVIGRPGFRINLSTPAVRRRLARALKNTLLERKPVQIYLRISLNDGEHYEIPLFEKLESNEVVVALGFSTDDYDDLLFPNNDKKLVAAMAGAASVKEVRYVCFYLPQFHSFAENDRWWGPGFTEWTNVSQMRPQFPTHQSPWLPADLGFYDMRLVETRQQQADLARRYGVHGFCYYAYWFQGRRLLERPLRLLLEDGEPNIPFCICWANENWSRRWDGSDTELLLGQNHSLEDDVRFIDDMADILLDDRYITVDGRKILLIYRPSLIPDKERLFQTWRVRARQLGIGELLICNAMTFGEFDPREFHCDAAVEFPPHTVNARELSRAEVETPTEFSGKLYDYLEAMRSTLGKVYEFPFFPTVMPRWDNTPRKGSRGHVFVRSSPEAFEVWLREATERARRSSFEQPIVFINSWNEWAEGAHLEPDSRFGRAYLDVVRRVSAGESISAELRSNSALLDCLSRSELEQTIKSAAVHVEVLANLQRNEVALTGFQSIREGLPVEIEGAIASPDGSMFVIENINSQTEERVVVDPRYRVLVRGWVFAKDGFEPLRNRISFLVLSPEGETNAGKSGYCLVIDWHERMDVTEYMKATARECCFGFEVSFMLKGLPDGEYRLSMLEVGEGENLLVGSSHSLVVRH
;
A
#
# COMPACT_ATOMS: atom_id res chain seq x y z
N MET A 1 54.67 16.85 47.37
CA MET A 1 53.75 17.98 47.16
C MET A 1 52.38 17.50 47.61
N ASN A 2 52.06 17.69 48.89
CA ASN A 2 51.37 18.89 49.41
C ASN A 2 50.06 19.12 48.64
N LYS A 3 48.87 19.14 49.24
CA LYS A 3 48.49 19.32 50.65
C LYS A 3 46.96 19.09 50.67
N MET A 4 46.43 18.28 51.60
CA MET A 4 45.66 18.76 52.78
C MET A 4 44.25 19.26 52.41
N VAL A 5 43.14 18.94 53.07
CA VAL A 5 42.77 18.77 54.51
C VAL A 5 41.21 18.79 54.49
N GLU A 6 40.38 18.18 55.33
CA GLU A 6 40.49 17.40 56.56
C GLU A 6 39.09 16.86 56.95
N ARG A 7 39.09 15.71 57.67
CA ARG A 7 38.37 15.37 58.93
C ARG A 7 36.86 15.63 59.03
N SER A 8 35.99 14.74 59.52
CA SER A 8 35.96 13.71 60.59
C SER A 8 34.55 13.88 61.19
N VAL A 9 33.79 12.88 61.64
CA VAL A 9 33.97 12.14 62.90
C VAL A 9 33.06 10.90 62.85
N ARG A 10 33.58 9.79 63.40
CA ARG A 10 32.88 8.53 63.70
C ARG A 10 31.96 8.69 64.91
N ASP A 11 30.85 7.97 64.95
CA ASP A 11 30.61 7.06 66.07
C ASP A 11 29.65 5.91 65.71
N THR A 12 29.89 4.80 66.39
CA THR A 12 29.49 3.43 66.04
C THR A 12 28.44 2.84 66.97
N LYS A 13 27.77 1.79 66.45
CA LYS A 13 26.98 0.71 67.12
C LYS A 13 25.48 1.02 67.23
N ASP A 14 24.59 0.30 66.55
CA ASP A 14 24.25 -1.11 66.78
C ASP A 14 23.46 -1.75 65.62
N MET A 15 23.73 -3.05 65.37
CA MET A 15 22.89 -4.11 64.79
C MET A 15 22.32 -4.00 63.34
N LEU A 16 22.72 -4.98 62.50
CA LEU A 16 22.19 -5.38 61.17
C LEU A 16 20.87 -6.20 61.29
N PRO A 17 20.23 -6.64 60.18
CA PRO A 17 19.71 -5.92 59.01
C PRO A 17 18.26 -6.35 58.68
N VAL A 18 17.60 -5.73 57.68
CA VAL A 18 16.79 -6.36 56.61
C VAL A 18 15.82 -5.34 55.99
N ALA A 19 15.91 -5.27 54.66
CA ALA A 19 14.99 -4.67 53.69
C ALA A 19 14.85 -3.14 53.63
N SER A 20 15.40 -2.62 52.52
CA SER A 20 15.37 -1.25 52.04
C SER A 20 13.96 -0.66 51.83
N PRO A 21 13.86 0.67 51.88
CA PRO A 21 12.66 1.43 51.57
C PRO A 21 12.55 1.71 50.06
N VAL A 22 11.32 1.81 49.56
CA VAL A 22 11.04 2.68 48.40
C VAL A 22 9.92 3.61 48.81
N GLN A 23 10.30 4.84 49.15
CA GLN A 23 9.47 6.01 48.91
C GLN A 23 9.75 6.46 47.48
N GLN A 24 8.70 6.56 46.67
CA GLN A 24 8.61 7.51 45.56
C GLN A 24 7.13 7.85 45.36
N ASP A 25 6.73 9.00 45.93
CA ASP A 25 5.62 9.78 45.39
C ASP A 25 6.17 10.52 44.15
N ASP A 26 5.47 10.48 43.01
CA ASP A 26 4.55 11.56 42.64
C ASP A 26 3.82 11.24 41.31
N GLN A 27 2.49 11.38 41.34
CA GLN A 27 1.57 11.60 40.21
C GLN A 27 1.31 10.45 39.21
N SER A 28 0.54 9.46 39.64
CA SER A 28 -0.52 8.87 38.83
C SER A 28 -1.83 8.87 39.63
N GLN A 29 -2.71 9.83 39.35
CA GLN A 29 -4.08 9.78 39.86
C GLN A 29 -4.82 8.65 39.15
N SER A 30 -4.74 7.44 39.71
CA SER A 30 -5.63 6.34 39.36
C SER A 30 -7.01 6.65 39.93
N VAL A 31 -7.96 6.97 39.05
CA VAL A 31 -9.36 7.20 39.39
C VAL A 31 -10.00 5.85 39.73
N PHE A 32 -9.81 5.36 40.95
CA PHE A 32 -10.57 4.24 41.49
C PHE A 32 -11.71 4.76 42.37
N LEU A 33 -12.94 4.41 42.01
CA LEU A 33 -14.00 4.23 43.00
C LEU A 33 -13.52 3.12 43.95
N ASP A 34 -13.71 3.28 45.26
CA ASP A 34 -13.33 2.26 46.24
C ASP A 34 -14.03 0.92 45.86
N PRO A 35 -13.25 -0.14 45.52
CA PRO A 35 -13.82 -1.40 45.07
C PRO A 35 -14.24 -2.30 46.24
N ASP A 36 -13.91 -1.91 47.48
CA ASP A 36 -14.20 -2.67 48.68
C ASP A 36 -15.69 -2.62 49.01
N VAL A 37 -16.30 -3.80 49.12
CA VAL A 37 -17.70 -3.99 49.52
C VAL A 37 -17.82 -4.89 50.74
N SER A 38 -16.71 -5.16 51.42
CA SER A 38 -16.68 -5.96 52.64
C SER A 38 -17.35 -5.24 53.81
N ASP A 39 -17.37 -3.90 53.78
CA ASP A 39 -18.05 -3.03 54.74
C ASP A 39 -18.74 -1.85 54.04
N PHE A 40 -20.06 -1.76 54.15
CA PHE A 40 -20.86 -0.62 53.64
C PHE A 40 -21.12 0.46 54.71
N GLN A 41 -20.73 0.22 55.97
CA GLN A 41 -20.91 1.17 57.06
C GLN A 41 -19.72 2.14 57.21
N SER A 42 -18.53 1.77 56.71
CA SER A 42 -17.35 2.62 56.68
C SER A 42 -16.87 2.91 55.25
N GLY A 43 -16.29 4.10 55.04
CA GLY A 43 -15.78 4.57 53.74
C GLY A 43 -16.74 5.45 52.91
N PRO A 44 -16.44 5.73 51.63
CA PRO A 44 -17.27 6.59 50.76
C PRO A 44 -18.72 6.09 50.58
N ARG A 45 -19.62 6.90 50.03
CA ARG A 45 -21.00 6.45 49.76
C ARG A 45 -21.14 5.63 48.47
N LEU A 46 -20.45 6.03 47.41
CA LEU A 46 -20.43 5.33 46.13
C LEU A 46 -19.27 4.30 46.12
N ARG A 47 -19.57 3.05 45.74
CA ARG A 47 -18.58 1.99 45.48
C ARG A 47 -18.70 1.53 44.05
N GLY A 48 -17.58 1.15 43.43
CA GLY A 48 -17.64 0.65 42.07
C GLY A 48 -16.28 0.39 41.45
N ALA A 49 -16.30 -0.15 40.24
CA ALA A 49 -15.13 -0.20 39.39
C ALA A 49 -15.56 -0.11 37.93
N ILE A 50 -14.77 0.62 37.14
CA ILE A 50 -14.81 0.54 35.68
C ILE A 50 -13.97 -0.68 35.30
N LEU A 51 -14.57 -1.62 34.57
CA LEU A 51 -13.94 -2.88 34.18
C LEU A 51 -13.40 -2.83 32.75
N GLU A 52 -14.05 -2.05 31.89
CA GLU A 52 -13.72 -1.92 30.46
C GLU A 52 -14.05 -0.49 30.04
N HIS A 53 -13.15 0.16 29.30
CA HIS A 53 -13.43 1.43 28.62
C HIS A 53 -12.70 1.51 27.26
N SER A 54 -12.31 0.35 26.70
CA SER A 54 -11.62 0.20 25.41
C SER A 54 -12.55 -0.47 24.39
N GLY A 55 -12.23 -0.37 23.09
CA GLY A 55 -12.94 -1.12 22.04
C GLY A 55 -14.42 -0.73 21.87
N ARG A 56 -14.76 0.56 22.00
CA ARG A 56 -16.13 1.10 21.84
C ARG A 56 -17.13 0.61 22.89
N VAL A 57 -16.66 0.08 24.02
CA VAL A 57 -17.49 -0.34 25.15
C VAL A 57 -16.99 0.27 26.46
N ILE A 58 -17.91 0.76 27.28
CA ILE A 58 -17.64 1.18 28.66
C ILE A 58 -18.49 0.33 29.59
N SER A 59 -17.86 -0.47 30.46
CA SER A 59 -18.58 -1.35 31.39
C SER A 59 -17.97 -1.36 32.79
N GLY A 60 -18.79 -1.70 33.78
CA GLY A 60 -18.39 -1.68 35.17
C GLY A 60 -19.52 -2.09 36.12
N TRP A 61 -19.30 -1.88 37.42
CA TRP A 61 -20.33 -2.05 38.44
C TRP A 61 -20.28 -0.88 39.42
N ILE A 62 -21.45 -0.41 39.87
CA ILE A 62 -21.59 0.74 40.78
C ILE A 62 -22.73 0.49 41.76
N VAL A 63 -22.49 0.81 43.03
CA VAL A 63 -23.38 0.57 44.17
C VAL A 63 -23.44 1.84 45.04
N ASP A 64 -24.64 2.17 45.52
CA ASP A 64 -24.83 3.11 46.65
C ASP A 64 -24.79 2.32 47.96
N ALA A 65 -23.80 2.58 48.82
CA ALA A 65 -23.64 1.89 50.10
C ALA A 65 -24.85 2.06 51.05
N GLN A 66 -25.61 3.16 50.92
CA GLN A 66 -26.84 3.37 51.69
C GLN A 66 -28.03 2.56 51.17
N SER A 67 -27.97 2.10 49.91
CA SER A 67 -29.00 1.31 49.27
C SER A 67 -28.41 0.30 48.28
N PRO A 68 -27.65 -0.71 48.75
CA PRO A 68 -26.81 -1.55 47.88
C PRO A 68 -27.58 -2.41 46.88
N ALA A 69 -28.87 -2.62 47.15
CA ALA A 69 -29.79 -3.38 46.31
C ALA A 69 -30.48 -2.54 45.21
N SER A 70 -30.35 -1.21 45.27
CA SER A 70 -30.98 -0.29 44.33
C SER A 70 -30.13 -0.08 43.09
N THR A 71 -30.78 0.11 41.93
CA THR A 71 -30.09 0.56 40.71
C THR A 71 -29.79 2.05 40.82
N VAL A 72 -28.70 2.48 40.18
CA VAL A 72 -28.30 3.88 40.03
C VAL A 72 -28.36 4.27 38.55
N ALA A 73 -28.63 5.54 38.26
CA ALA A 73 -28.59 6.05 36.89
C ALA A 73 -27.15 6.37 36.48
N ILE A 74 -26.81 6.05 35.24
CA ILE A 74 -25.47 6.26 34.67
C ILE A 74 -25.61 6.96 33.34
N SER A 75 -24.85 8.03 33.14
CA SER A 75 -24.88 8.80 31.91
C SER A 75 -23.46 9.11 31.45
N LEU A 76 -23.14 8.82 30.19
CA LEU A 76 -21.86 9.15 29.58
C LEU A 76 -21.91 10.55 28.98
N PHE A 77 -20.93 11.38 29.33
CA PHE A 77 -20.76 12.73 28.81
C PHE A 77 -19.45 12.86 28.03
N VAL A 78 -19.53 13.60 26.93
CA VAL A 78 -18.37 14.14 26.20
C VAL A 78 -18.50 15.65 26.23
N ALA A 79 -17.56 16.33 26.89
CA ALA A 79 -17.72 17.70 27.36
C ALA A 79 -19.06 17.86 28.10
N SER A 80 -19.91 18.81 27.69
CA SER A 80 -21.23 19.05 28.29
C SER A 80 -22.38 18.24 27.67
N HIS A 81 -22.09 17.36 26.70
CA HIS A 81 -23.12 16.66 25.93
C HIS A 81 -23.29 15.22 26.39
N CYS A 82 -24.52 14.84 26.72
CA CYS A 82 -24.85 13.46 27.06
C CYS A 82 -24.89 12.59 25.79
N VAL A 83 -24.09 11.53 25.79
CA VAL A 83 -23.95 10.58 24.68
C VAL A 83 -24.84 9.36 24.88
N GLU A 84 -24.94 8.86 26.12
CA GLU A 84 -25.81 7.75 26.48
C GLU A 84 -26.29 7.86 27.92
N GLU A 85 -27.54 7.44 28.16
CA GLU A 85 -28.11 7.30 29.49
C GLU A 85 -28.60 5.88 29.72
N GLY A 86 -28.36 5.36 30.92
CA GLY A 86 -28.78 4.03 31.32
C GLY A 86 -28.94 3.92 32.84
N ARG A 87 -29.20 2.70 33.30
CA ARG A 87 -29.19 2.36 34.72
C ARG A 87 -28.41 1.07 34.90
N THR A 88 -27.86 0.87 36.09
CA THR A 88 -27.30 -0.44 36.43
C THR A 88 -28.39 -1.52 36.38
N GLY A 89 -28.09 -2.68 35.80
CA GLY A 89 -29.05 -3.77 35.56
C GLY A 89 -28.95 -4.93 36.55
N ARG A 90 -29.96 -5.83 36.55
CA ARG A 90 -29.86 -7.19 37.08
C ARG A 90 -29.72 -8.18 35.92
N SER A 91 -28.54 -8.81 35.84
CA SER A 91 -28.34 -10.07 35.13
C SER A 91 -27.44 -10.96 36.00
N VAL A 92 -28.01 -11.97 36.65
CA VAL A 92 -27.26 -13.03 37.38
C VAL A 92 -27.95 -14.37 37.10
N PRO A 93 -27.27 -15.52 37.30
CA PRO A 93 -27.72 -16.33 38.43
C PRO A 93 -26.59 -16.85 39.34
N ALA A 94 -26.97 -17.01 40.60
CA ALA A 94 -26.16 -17.42 41.73
C ALA A 94 -25.69 -18.89 41.69
N SER A 95 -24.58 -19.16 42.38
CA SER A 95 -24.46 -20.34 43.26
C SER A 95 -23.67 -19.99 44.52
N VAL A 96 -24.12 -20.59 45.63
CA VAL A 96 -23.91 -20.20 47.03
C VAL A 96 -22.76 -21.01 47.66
N GLY A 97 -21.83 -20.31 48.31
CA GLY A 97 -20.80 -20.83 49.20
C GLY A 97 -20.56 -19.85 50.38
N PRO A 98 -19.89 -20.24 51.48
CA PRO A 98 -20.16 -19.73 52.83
C PRO A 98 -19.82 -18.26 53.13
N HIS A 99 -19.31 -17.49 52.18
CA HIS A 99 -19.01 -16.07 52.34
C HIS A 99 -19.70 -15.27 51.23
N THR A 100 -20.85 -14.72 51.60
CA THR A 100 -21.95 -14.13 50.83
C THR A 100 -21.52 -13.09 49.78
N VAL A 101 -21.88 -13.29 48.50
CA VAL A 101 -21.70 -12.31 47.41
C VAL A 101 -23.03 -11.62 47.12
N ILE A 102 -23.09 -10.29 47.30
CA ILE A 102 -24.17 -9.45 46.79
C ILE A 102 -24.00 -9.37 45.26
N GLY A 103 -25.02 -9.77 44.49
CA GLY A 103 -25.05 -9.52 43.04
C GLY A 103 -25.00 -8.01 42.79
N ARG A 104 -23.84 -7.50 42.37
CA ARG A 104 -23.59 -6.06 42.25
C ARG A 104 -24.29 -5.51 41.00
N PRO A 105 -24.88 -4.30 41.05
CA PRO A 105 -25.49 -3.67 39.89
C PRO A 105 -24.43 -3.33 38.83
N GLY A 106 -24.41 -4.08 37.73
CA GLY A 106 -23.49 -3.89 36.61
C GLY A 106 -24.07 -2.97 35.54
N PHE A 107 -23.21 -2.37 34.71
CA PHE A 107 -23.60 -1.60 33.54
C PHE A 107 -22.67 -1.88 32.35
N ARG A 108 -23.20 -1.72 31.14
CA ARG A 108 -22.46 -1.80 29.88
C ARG A 108 -23.05 -0.80 28.89
N ILE A 109 -22.23 0.15 28.46
CA ILE A 109 -22.53 1.17 27.46
C ILE A 109 -21.81 0.77 26.18
N ASN A 110 -22.56 0.53 25.11
CA ASN A 110 -22.01 0.16 23.80
C ASN A 110 -22.07 1.35 22.84
N LEU A 111 -20.90 1.91 22.53
CA LEU A 111 -20.73 3.08 21.67
C LEU A 111 -20.92 2.76 20.18
N SER A 112 -20.90 1.48 19.80
CA SER A 112 -21.11 1.04 18.41
C SER A 112 -22.57 1.06 17.98
N THR A 113 -23.52 1.23 18.92
CA THR A 113 -24.94 1.26 18.55
C THR A 113 -25.27 2.50 17.70
N PRO A 114 -26.07 2.38 16.63
CA PRO A 114 -26.33 3.51 15.71
C PRO A 114 -26.91 4.76 16.39
N ALA A 115 -27.71 4.59 17.46
CA ALA A 115 -28.26 5.70 18.22
C ALA A 115 -27.19 6.44 19.02
N VAL A 116 -26.30 5.71 19.69
CA VAL A 116 -25.19 6.27 20.47
C VAL A 116 -24.16 6.92 19.55
N ARG A 117 -23.81 6.28 18.42
CA ARG A 117 -22.91 6.88 17.41
C ARG A 117 -23.39 8.24 16.92
N ARG A 118 -24.69 8.40 16.65
CA ARG A 118 -25.26 9.70 16.23
C ARG A 118 -25.19 10.77 17.32
N ARG A 119 -25.43 10.40 18.59
CA ARG A 119 -25.29 11.33 19.72
C ARG A 119 -23.83 11.72 19.95
N LEU A 120 -22.92 10.75 19.85
CA LEU A 120 -21.48 10.95 19.95
C LEU A 120 -20.97 11.88 18.84
N ALA A 121 -21.35 11.64 17.58
CA ALA A 121 -21.02 12.52 16.46
C ALA A 121 -21.48 13.97 16.69
N ARG A 122 -22.69 14.16 17.22
CA ARG A 122 -23.21 15.49 17.57
C ARG A 122 -22.43 16.15 18.70
N ALA A 123 -22.09 15.40 19.75
CA ALA A 123 -21.28 15.88 20.85
C ALA A 123 -19.88 16.32 20.37
N LEU A 124 -19.23 15.51 19.53
CA LEU A 124 -17.93 15.81 18.94
C LEU A 124 -17.99 17.03 18.03
N LYS A 125 -18.98 17.13 17.14
CA LYS A 125 -19.15 18.29 16.24
C LYS A 125 -19.29 19.60 17.00
N ASN A 126 -20.04 19.61 18.09
CA ASN A 126 -20.21 20.81 18.93
C ASN A 126 -18.91 21.15 19.68
N THR A 127 -18.21 20.14 20.19
CA THR A 127 -16.98 20.34 20.96
C THR A 127 -15.82 20.84 20.09
N LEU A 128 -15.74 20.37 18.83
CA LEU A 128 -14.76 20.82 17.82
C LEU A 128 -14.90 22.31 17.45
N LEU A 129 -16.10 22.88 17.53
CA LEU A 129 -16.33 24.31 17.26
C LEU A 129 -15.79 25.20 18.39
N GLU A 130 -15.73 24.69 19.62
CA GLU A 130 -15.37 25.47 20.80
C GLU A 130 -13.84 25.54 21.06
N ARG A 131 -13.04 24.66 20.43
CA ARG A 131 -11.56 24.59 20.54
C ARG A 131 -11.04 24.60 21.99
N LYS A 132 -11.70 23.88 22.88
CA LYS A 132 -11.28 23.70 24.28
C LYS A 132 -10.88 22.25 24.55
N PRO A 133 -10.02 21.99 25.54
CA PRO A 133 -9.72 20.64 26.00
C PRO A 133 -11.01 19.90 26.38
N VAL A 134 -11.13 18.65 25.94
CA VAL A 134 -12.33 17.84 26.09
C VAL A 134 -12.16 16.89 27.26
N GLN A 135 -13.22 16.75 28.07
CA GLN A 135 -13.31 15.76 29.13
C GLN A 135 -14.37 14.73 28.78
N ILE A 136 -14.09 13.46 29.05
CA ILE A 136 -15.06 12.37 28.96
C ILE A 136 -15.27 11.85 30.38
N TYR A 137 -16.51 11.79 30.83
CA TYR A 137 -16.83 11.36 32.19
C TYR A 137 -18.17 10.64 32.28
N LEU A 138 -18.33 9.82 33.31
CA LEU A 138 -19.60 9.23 33.70
C LEU A 138 -20.23 10.06 34.80
N ARG A 139 -21.50 10.44 34.64
CA ARG A 139 -22.32 10.99 35.72
C ARG A 139 -23.18 9.88 36.31
N ILE A 140 -23.03 9.65 37.60
CA ILE A 140 -23.81 8.68 38.38
C ILE A 140 -24.81 9.44 39.21
N SER A 141 -26.11 9.23 38.97
CA SER A 141 -27.17 9.87 39.77
C SER A 141 -27.82 8.87 40.70
N LEU A 142 -27.80 9.18 41.99
CA LEU A 142 -28.44 8.42 43.06
C LEU A 142 -29.94 8.72 43.11
N ASN A 143 -30.70 7.84 43.78
CA ASN A 143 -32.17 7.94 43.81
C ASN A 143 -32.69 9.08 44.70
N ASP A 144 -31.84 9.67 45.55
CA ASP A 144 -32.14 10.84 46.37
C ASP A 144 -31.77 12.18 45.69
N GLY A 145 -31.25 12.13 44.45
CA GLY A 145 -30.91 13.31 43.65
C GLY A 145 -29.44 13.76 43.76
N GLU A 146 -28.63 13.15 44.64
CA GLU A 146 -27.18 13.37 44.60
C GLU A 146 -26.57 12.76 43.34
N HIS A 147 -25.51 13.38 42.81
CA HIS A 147 -24.78 12.84 41.67
C HIS A 147 -23.27 12.97 41.84
N TYR A 148 -22.54 12.06 41.18
CA TYR A 148 -21.09 12.00 41.17
C TYR A 148 -20.60 11.98 39.73
N GLU A 149 -19.53 12.71 39.43
CA GLU A 149 -18.87 12.69 38.12
C GLU A 149 -17.54 11.94 38.24
N ILE A 150 -17.37 10.95 37.38
CA ILE A 150 -16.20 10.08 37.34
C ILE A 150 -15.49 10.36 36.03
N PRO A 151 -14.34 11.06 36.03
CA PRO A 151 -13.57 11.30 34.82
C PRO A 151 -13.04 9.98 34.28
N LEU A 152 -13.28 9.73 33.00
CA LEU A 152 -12.68 8.62 32.26
C LEU A 152 -11.41 9.09 31.54
N PHE A 153 -11.48 10.28 30.95
CA PHE A 153 -10.35 10.93 30.28
C PHE A 153 -10.40 12.44 30.50
N GLU A 154 -9.26 13.03 30.85
CA GLU A 154 -9.13 14.46 31.12
C GLU A 154 -8.18 15.14 30.12
N LYS A 155 -8.49 16.39 29.77
CA LYS A 155 -7.63 17.25 28.93
C LYS A 155 -7.27 16.66 27.56
N LEU A 156 -8.21 15.99 26.90
CA LEU A 156 -7.99 15.48 25.55
C LEU A 156 -8.01 16.63 24.54
N GLU A 157 -7.06 16.62 23.60
CA GLU A 157 -7.18 17.45 22.40
C GLU A 157 -8.32 16.92 21.53
N SER A 158 -8.90 17.81 20.72
CA SER A 158 -10.09 17.52 19.92
C SER A 158 -9.99 16.29 19.01
N ASN A 159 -8.79 15.99 18.50
CA ASN A 159 -8.49 14.83 17.65
C ASN A 159 -8.18 13.55 18.45
N GLU A 160 -7.91 13.64 19.75
CA GLU A 160 -7.60 12.51 20.62
C GLU A 160 -8.87 11.88 21.23
N VAL A 161 -9.99 12.62 21.23
CA VAL A 161 -11.28 12.18 21.80
C VAL A 161 -11.79 10.88 21.18
N VAL A 162 -11.56 10.70 19.89
CA VAL A 162 -12.10 9.59 19.10
C VAL A 162 -11.26 8.33 19.30
N VAL A 163 -9.93 8.51 19.35
CA VAL A 163 -8.98 7.46 19.71
C VAL A 163 -9.19 6.98 21.15
N ALA A 164 -9.43 7.91 22.09
CA ALA A 164 -9.68 7.57 23.49
C ALA A 164 -10.95 6.70 23.68
N LEU A 165 -11.93 6.81 22.78
CA LEU A 165 -13.16 6.00 22.80
C LEU A 165 -13.06 4.71 21.97
N GLY A 166 -11.89 4.40 21.40
CA GLY A 166 -11.65 3.20 20.61
C GLY A 166 -12.20 3.25 19.18
N PHE A 167 -12.27 4.45 18.60
CA PHE A 167 -12.57 4.67 17.18
C PHE A 167 -11.28 5.04 16.44
N SER A 168 -11.11 4.53 15.22
CA SER A 168 -9.99 4.91 14.34
C SER A 168 -10.15 6.33 13.79
N THR A 169 -9.09 6.86 13.17
CA THR A 169 -9.20 8.13 12.41
C THR A 169 -10.09 8.01 11.18
N ASP A 170 -10.32 6.81 10.66
CA ASP A 170 -11.24 6.61 9.53
C ASP A 170 -12.69 6.54 10.04
N ASP A 171 -12.91 5.96 11.23
CA ASP A 171 -14.20 6.01 11.92
C ASP A 171 -14.61 7.45 12.25
N TYR A 172 -13.64 8.36 12.43
CA TYR A 172 -13.86 9.79 12.68
C TYR A 172 -14.54 10.48 11.49
N ASP A 173 -14.05 10.22 10.28
CA ASP A 173 -14.64 10.75 9.06
C ASP A 173 -16.03 10.15 8.83
N ASP A 174 -16.21 8.86 9.10
CA ASP A 174 -17.53 8.18 9.08
C ASP A 174 -18.50 8.69 10.17
N LEU A 175 -18.00 9.06 11.35
CA LEU A 175 -18.79 9.61 12.47
C LEU A 175 -19.25 11.04 12.17
N LEU A 176 -18.41 11.86 11.55
CA LEU A 176 -18.74 13.24 11.18
C LEU A 176 -19.51 13.35 9.87
N PHE A 177 -19.32 12.39 8.96
CA PHE A 177 -19.90 12.36 7.62
C PHE A 177 -20.51 10.98 7.32
N PRO A 178 -21.66 10.65 7.91
CA PRO A 178 -22.31 9.36 7.65
C PRO A 178 -22.81 9.33 6.20
N ASN A 179 -22.05 8.64 5.35
CA ASN A 179 -22.36 8.13 4.01
C ASN A 179 -23.30 8.94 3.08
N ASN A 180 -22.73 9.34 1.94
CA ASN A 180 -23.40 9.73 0.69
C ASN A 180 -24.39 10.91 0.78
N ASP A 181 -23.85 12.12 0.65
CA ASP A 181 -24.39 13.04 -0.35
C ASP A 181 -23.32 14.00 -0.86
N LYS A 182 -23.08 13.92 -2.18
CA LYS A 182 -22.37 14.94 -2.95
C LYS A 182 -23.12 16.26 -2.81
N LYS A 183 -22.64 17.18 -1.94
CA LYS A 183 -22.72 18.66 -2.03
C LYS A 183 -22.67 19.28 -0.64
N LEU A 184 -21.46 19.64 -0.20
CA LEU A 184 -21.09 20.84 0.58
C LEU A 184 -19.70 20.62 1.22
N VAL A 185 -18.69 20.40 0.38
CA VAL A 185 -17.29 20.69 0.75
C VAL A 185 -17.08 22.18 0.51
N ALA A 186 -17.57 22.99 1.44
CA ALA A 186 -17.25 24.41 1.53
C ALA A 186 -17.35 24.79 3.00
N ALA A 187 -16.23 24.66 3.74
CA ALA A 187 -15.84 25.57 4.82
C ALA A 187 -14.73 25.04 5.77
N MET A 188 -14.16 23.84 5.58
CA MET A 188 -13.09 23.37 6.50
C MET A 188 -11.93 22.68 5.78
N ALA A 189 -11.15 23.44 5.02
CA ALA A 189 -9.85 23.01 4.52
C ALA A 189 -8.80 24.10 4.80
N GLY A 190 -8.16 23.99 5.97
CA GLY A 190 -6.88 24.62 6.31
C GLY A 190 -5.75 23.59 6.46
N ALA A 191 -5.97 22.35 6.01
CA ALA A 191 -4.96 21.32 5.77
C ALA A 191 -5.25 20.76 4.38
N ALA A 192 -4.25 20.76 3.49
CA ALA A 192 -4.42 20.36 2.10
C ALA A 192 -4.89 18.90 2.00
N SER A 193 -6.02 18.65 1.34
CA SER A 193 -6.41 17.30 0.92
C SER A 193 -5.31 16.74 0.01
N VAL A 194 -4.76 15.58 0.33
CA VAL A 194 -3.75 14.93 -0.51
C VAL A 194 -4.41 14.59 -1.85
N LYS A 195 -3.86 15.12 -2.95
CA LYS A 195 -4.41 14.90 -4.30
C LYS A 195 -4.27 13.42 -4.68
N GLU A 196 -5.35 12.83 -5.19
CA GLU A 196 -5.33 11.48 -5.75
C GLU A 196 -4.54 11.49 -7.06
N VAL A 197 -3.54 10.62 -7.18
CA VAL A 197 -2.65 10.53 -8.35
C VAL A 197 -3.11 9.40 -9.25
N ARG A 198 -3.28 9.71 -10.54
CA ARG A 198 -3.64 8.72 -11.57
C ARG A 198 -2.40 8.24 -12.31
N TYR A 199 -2.27 6.94 -12.53
CA TYR A 199 -1.14 6.36 -13.27
C TYR A 199 -1.56 6.05 -14.70
N VAL A 200 -0.89 6.67 -15.68
CA VAL A 200 -1.20 6.48 -17.11
C VAL A 200 0.00 5.87 -17.83
N CYS A 201 -0.17 4.72 -18.45
CA CYS A 201 0.93 4.04 -19.14
C CYS A 201 0.95 4.39 -20.62
N PHE A 202 2.13 4.70 -21.18
CA PHE A 202 2.30 4.74 -22.63
C PHE A 202 1.99 3.37 -23.24
N TYR A 203 1.32 3.37 -24.38
CA TYR A 203 0.73 2.17 -24.95
C TYR A 203 1.03 2.09 -26.44
N LEU A 204 1.78 1.07 -26.83
CA LEU A 204 2.24 0.82 -28.20
C LEU A 204 1.22 -0.05 -28.97
N PRO A 205 0.67 0.42 -30.10
CA PRO A 205 -0.31 -0.35 -30.88
C PRO A 205 0.30 -1.46 -31.75
N GLN A 206 1.63 -1.58 -31.86
CA GLN A 206 2.35 -2.40 -32.85
C GLN A 206 2.36 -3.92 -32.59
N PHE A 207 1.35 -4.44 -31.88
CA PHE A 207 1.14 -5.87 -31.63
C PHE A 207 0.06 -6.45 -32.55
N HIS A 208 0.09 -6.03 -33.82
CA HIS A 208 -0.71 -6.58 -34.90
C HIS A 208 -0.02 -6.32 -36.23
N SER A 209 -0.18 -7.23 -37.20
CA SER A 209 0.34 -7.00 -38.54
C SER A 209 -0.56 -6.06 -39.34
N PHE A 210 0.07 -5.28 -40.24
CA PHE A 210 -0.60 -4.44 -41.22
C PHE A 210 0.27 -4.29 -42.47
N ALA A 211 -0.34 -3.84 -43.58
CA ALA A 211 0.24 -3.99 -44.91
C ALA A 211 1.58 -3.27 -45.11
N GLU A 212 1.75 -2.09 -44.51
CA GLU A 212 2.95 -1.29 -44.67
C GLU A 212 4.11 -1.89 -43.87
N ASN A 213 3.90 -2.28 -42.62
CA ASN A 213 4.92 -3.00 -41.85
C ASN A 213 5.30 -4.33 -42.51
N ASP A 214 4.33 -5.07 -43.02
CA ASP A 214 4.61 -6.34 -43.72
C ASP A 214 5.47 -6.12 -44.98
N ARG A 215 5.27 -4.99 -45.67
CA ARG A 215 6.11 -4.60 -46.82
C ARG A 215 7.52 -4.18 -46.41
N TRP A 216 7.66 -3.49 -45.28
CA TRP A 216 8.95 -2.93 -44.85
C TRP A 216 9.85 -3.93 -44.13
N TRP A 217 9.25 -4.83 -43.35
CA TRP A 217 9.94 -5.70 -42.39
C TRP A 217 9.75 -7.19 -42.66
N GLY A 218 8.82 -7.54 -43.55
CA GLY A 218 8.50 -8.92 -43.94
C GLY A 218 7.11 -9.35 -43.45
N PRO A 219 6.51 -10.38 -44.08
CA PRO A 219 5.14 -10.77 -43.80
C PRO A 219 4.89 -11.14 -42.33
N GLY A 220 3.85 -10.57 -41.73
CA GLY A 220 3.43 -10.86 -40.36
C GLY A 220 4.24 -10.12 -39.29
N PHE A 221 4.92 -9.03 -39.65
CA PHE A 221 5.77 -8.32 -38.70
C PHE A 221 4.96 -7.65 -37.59
N THR A 222 5.41 -7.88 -36.36
CA THR A 222 4.94 -7.21 -35.13
C THR A 222 6.14 -7.02 -34.21
N GLU A 223 5.98 -6.29 -33.11
CA GLU A 223 7.06 -6.17 -32.12
C GLU A 223 7.50 -7.51 -31.54
N TRP A 224 6.62 -8.53 -31.53
CA TRP A 224 6.99 -9.89 -31.15
C TRP A 224 8.08 -10.51 -32.01
N THR A 225 8.21 -10.08 -33.27
CA THR A 225 9.30 -10.51 -34.15
C THR A 225 10.66 -10.10 -33.58
N ASN A 226 10.79 -8.89 -33.04
CA ASN A 226 12.03 -8.41 -32.41
C ASN A 226 12.28 -9.10 -31.07
N VAL A 227 11.25 -9.21 -30.23
CA VAL A 227 11.34 -9.80 -28.88
C VAL A 227 11.74 -11.28 -28.94
N SER A 228 11.14 -12.06 -29.83
CA SER A 228 11.43 -13.50 -29.98
C SER A 228 12.87 -13.80 -30.47
N GLN A 229 13.50 -12.83 -31.13
CA GLN A 229 14.88 -12.95 -31.61
C GLN A 229 15.91 -12.50 -30.58
N MET A 230 15.48 -11.95 -29.44
CA MET A 230 16.37 -11.45 -28.42
C MET A 230 17.29 -12.57 -27.88
N ARG A 231 18.57 -12.25 -27.70
CA ARG A 231 19.58 -13.12 -27.09
C ARG A 231 20.38 -12.33 -26.05
N PRO A 232 20.81 -12.96 -24.94
CA PRO A 232 21.74 -12.33 -24.01
C PRO A 232 22.98 -11.84 -24.74
N GLN A 233 23.35 -10.56 -24.54
CA GLN A 233 24.53 -9.95 -25.18
C GLN A 233 25.78 -9.97 -24.28
N PHE A 234 25.62 -10.21 -22.98
CA PHE A 234 26.70 -10.29 -21.98
C PHE A 234 26.25 -11.14 -20.76
N PRO A 235 27.16 -11.65 -19.91
CA PRO A 235 26.82 -12.64 -18.88
C PRO A 235 25.73 -12.20 -17.89
N THR A 236 25.75 -10.92 -17.49
CA THR A 236 24.77 -10.33 -16.57
C THR A 236 23.55 -9.71 -17.26
N HIS A 237 23.43 -9.91 -18.58
CA HIS A 237 22.32 -9.36 -19.37
C HIS A 237 21.02 -10.07 -18.99
N GLN A 238 20.09 -9.28 -18.48
CA GLN A 238 18.78 -9.69 -18.00
C GLN A 238 17.78 -10.03 -19.13
N SER A 239 18.18 -10.87 -20.08
CA SER A 239 17.49 -11.26 -21.32
C SER A 239 17.47 -12.78 -21.51
N PRO A 240 16.55 -13.36 -22.30
CA PRO A 240 15.35 -12.75 -22.87
C PRO A 240 14.26 -12.59 -21.81
N TRP A 241 13.43 -11.57 -21.94
CA TRP A 241 12.13 -11.50 -21.24
C TRP A 241 11.04 -11.90 -22.24
N LEU A 242 10.28 -12.93 -21.88
CA LEU A 242 9.13 -13.37 -22.66
C LEU A 242 7.84 -12.99 -21.92
N PRO A 243 6.73 -12.74 -22.63
CA PRO A 243 5.46 -12.50 -21.97
C PRO A 243 5.06 -13.71 -21.12
N ALA A 244 4.60 -13.46 -19.90
CA ALA A 244 4.06 -14.47 -19.01
C ALA A 244 2.55 -14.61 -19.27
N ASP A 245 1.72 -13.95 -18.47
CA ASP A 245 0.27 -14.13 -18.38
C ASP A 245 -0.49 -13.93 -19.71
N LEU A 246 -0.05 -12.98 -20.54
CA LEU A 246 -0.78 -12.57 -21.74
C LEU A 246 -0.27 -13.23 -23.02
N GLY A 247 0.89 -13.90 -22.96
CA GLY A 247 1.54 -14.51 -24.12
C GLY A 247 1.85 -13.54 -25.27
N PHE A 248 2.14 -14.10 -26.45
CA PHE A 248 2.36 -13.34 -27.69
C PHE A 248 1.02 -12.94 -28.32
N TYR A 249 0.37 -11.94 -27.75
CA TYR A 249 -0.99 -11.55 -28.10
C TYR A 249 -1.12 -10.77 -29.42
N ASP A 250 -2.35 -10.67 -29.92
CA ASP A 250 -2.73 -9.79 -31.03
C ASP A 250 -3.74 -8.75 -30.55
N MET A 251 -3.38 -7.49 -30.67
CA MET A 251 -4.16 -6.36 -30.18
C MET A 251 -5.48 -6.11 -30.93
N ARG A 252 -5.72 -6.81 -32.05
CA ARG A 252 -7.00 -6.78 -32.76
C ARG A 252 -8.07 -7.60 -32.04
N LEU A 253 -7.68 -8.51 -31.16
CA LEU A 253 -8.61 -9.33 -30.38
C LEU A 253 -9.17 -8.55 -29.19
N VAL A 254 -10.49 -8.63 -29.02
CA VAL A 254 -11.18 -7.95 -27.91
C VAL A 254 -10.78 -8.55 -26.57
N GLU A 255 -10.56 -9.87 -26.53
CA GLU A 255 -10.13 -10.61 -25.34
C GLU A 255 -8.78 -10.12 -24.84
N THR A 256 -7.83 -9.86 -25.75
CA THR A 256 -6.52 -9.29 -25.40
C THR A 256 -6.67 -7.91 -24.78
N ARG A 257 -7.43 -7.00 -25.44
CA ARG A 257 -7.64 -5.66 -24.90
C ARG A 257 -8.31 -5.71 -23.52
N GLN A 258 -9.30 -6.59 -23.35
CA GLN A 258 -10.00 -6.79 -22.09
C GLN A 258 -9.06 -7.31 -20.99
N GLN A 259 -8.25 -8.34 -21.27
CA GLN A 259 -7.29 -8.89 -20.31
C GLN A 259 -6.27 -7.84 -19.86
N GLN A 260 -5.76 -7.03 -20.79
CA GLN A 260 -4.84 -5.94 -20.47
C GLN A 260 -5.50 -4.87 -19.60
N ALA A 261 -6.73 -4.47 -19.93
CA ALA A 261 -7.45 -3.48 -19.14
C ALA A 261 -7.81 -3.99 -17.74
N ASP A 262 -8.21 -5.26 -17.61
CA ASP A 262 -8.51 -5.88 -16.32
C ASP A 262 -7.26 -6.04 -15.45
N LEU A 263 -6.13 -6.37 -16.08
CA LEU A 263 -4.85 -6.37 -15.39
C LEU A 263 -4.44 -4.96 -14.94
N ALA A 264 -4.51 -3.97 -15.83
CA ALA A 264 -4.21 -2.58 -15.52
C ALA A 264 -5.03 -2.07 -14.32
N ARG A 265 -6.36 -2.24 -14.35
CA ARG A 265 -7.26 -1.79 -13.27
C ARG A 265 -6.96 -2.48 -11.94
N ARG A 266 -6.73 -3.80 -11.95
CA ARG A 266 -6.41 -4.57 -10.71
C ARG A 266 -5.17 -4.06 -10.01
N TYR A 267 -4.21 -3.53 -10.76
CA TYR A 267 -2.92 -3.08 -10.24
C TYR A 267 -2.81 -1.55 -10.14
N GLY A 268 -3.92 -0.82 -10.18
CA GLY A 268 -3.94 0.62 -9.94
C GLY A 268 -3.52 1.51 -11.12
N VAL A 269 -3.40 0.94 -12.33
CA VAL A 269 -3.22 1.73 -13.56
C VAL A 269 -4.56 2.35 -13.94
N HIS A 270 -4.61 3.67 -14.04
CA HIS A 270 -5.81 4.43 -14.39
C HIS A 270 -6.19 4.27 -15.85
N GLY A 271 -5.21 4.26 -16.76
CA GLY A 271 -5.49 4.25 -18.19
C GLY A 271 -4.25 4.21 -19.07
N PHE A 272 -4.48 4.31 -20.38
CA PHE A 272 -3.45 4.17 -21.40
C PHE A 272 -3.30 5.42 -22.28
N CYS A 273 -2.07 5.79 -22.60
CA CYS A 273 -1.74 6.82 -23.58
C CYS A 273 -1.29 6.16 -24.88
N TYR A 274 -2.20 6.05 -25.85
CA TYR A 274 -1.93 5.40 -27.13
C TYR A 274 -1.05 6.28 -28.02
N TYR A 275 -0.01 5.70 -28.61
CA TYR A 275 0.66 6.36 -29.73
C TYR A 275 -0.28 6.42 -30.94
N ALA A 276 -0.56 7.64 -31.40
CA ALA A 276 -1.33 7.91 -32.59
C ALA A 276 -0.37 8.28 -33.73
N TYR A 277 -0.34 7.42 -34.76
CA TYR A 277 0.50 7.59 -35.95
C TYR A 277 -0.34 8.19 -37.07
N TRP A 278 -0.37 9.51 -37.13
CA TRP A 278 -1.11 10.28 -38.13
C TRP A 278 -0.15 11.05 -39.02
N PHE A 279 -0.29 10.88 -40.34
CA PHE A 279 0.56 11.43 -41.39
C PHE A 279 -0.32 12.06 -42.48
N GLN A 280 -0.61 13.36 -42.35
CA GLN A 280 -1.31 14.16 -43.37
C GLN A 280 -2.67 13.57 -43.82
N GLY A 281 -3.46 13.07 -42.88
CA GLY A 281 -4.76 12.44 -43.12
C GLY A 281 -4.71 10.92 -43.30
N ARG A 282 -3.52 10.32 -43.27
CA ARG A 282 -3.36 8.87 -43.20
C ARG A 282 -3.05 8.45 -41.78
N ARG A 283 -3.82 7.50 -41.24
CA ARG A 283 -3.52 6.85 -39.96
C ARG A 283 -2.81 5.52 -40.23
N LEU A 284 -1.78 5.24 -39.44
CA LEU A 284 -1.10 3.95 -39.38
C LEU A 284 -1.29 3.36 -37.98
N LEU A 285 -1.15 2.04 -37.84
CA LEU A 285 -1.29 1.33 -36.56
C LEU A 285 -2.59 1.65 -35.79
N GLU A 286 -3.59 2.17 -36.48
CA GLU A 286 -4.81 2.76 -35.94
C GLU A 286 -5.83 1.71 -35.53
N ARG A 287 -5.69 0.49 -36.07
CA ARG A 287 -6.69 -0.56 -35.94
C ARG A 287 -7.05 -0.89 -34.49
N PRO A 288 -6.11 -1.02 -33.53
CA PRO A 288 -6.51 -1.32 -32.15
C PRO A 288 -7.27 -0.18 -31.48
N LEU A 289 -6.87 1.08 -31.71
CA LEU A 289 -7.59 2.24 -31.17
C LEU A 289 -8.97 2.41 -31.83
N ARG A 290 -9.07 2.15 -33.13
CA ARG A 290 -10.35 2.12 -33.85
C ARG A 290 -11.29 1.04 -33.29
N LEU A 291 -10.77 -0.17 -33.06
CA LEU A 291 -11.56 -1.28 -32.49
C LEU A 291 -11.99 -0.97 -31.04
N LEU A 292 -11.16 -0.31 -30.23
CA LEU A 292 -11.53 0.16 -28.89
C LEU A 292 -12.76 1.09 -28.91
N LEU A 293 -12.88 1.93 -29.94
CA LEU A 293 -14.04 2.78 -30.15
C LEU A 293 -15.24 2.01 -30.70
N GLU A 294 -15.03 1.18 -31.73
CA GLU A 294 -16.09 0.39 -32.39
C GLU A 294 -16.75 -0.59 -31.41
N ASP A 295 -15.96 -1.26 -30.58
CA ASP A 295 -16.46 -2.25 -29.62
C ASP A 295 -17.05 -1.60 -28.36
N GLY A 296 -16.64 -0.37 -28.04
CA GLY A 296 -16.96 0.30 -26.77
C GLY A 296 -16.30 -0.33 -25.52
N GLU A 297 -15.51 -1.38 -25.71
CA GLU A 297 -14.83 -2.14 -24.66
C GLU A 297 -13.34 -2.35 -25.01
N PRO A 298 -12.46 -2.48 -24.02
CA PRO A 298 -12.72 -2.37 -22.59
C PRO A 298 -13.06 -0.94 -22.13
N ASN A 299 -13.88 -0.81 -21.08
CA ASN A 299 -14.17 0.47 -20.43
C ASN A 299 -12.97 0.98 -19.57
N ILE A 300 -11.86 1.32 -20.21
CA ILE A 300 -10.66 1.85 -19.55
C ILE A 300 -10.40 3.28 -20.05
N PRO A 301 -10.06 4.24 -19.16
CA PRO A 301 -9.65 5.57 -19.57
C PRO A 301 -8.45 5.54 -20.52
N PHE A 302 -8.46 6.42 -21.52
CA PHE A 302 -7.34 6.54 -22.44
C PHE A 302 -7.11 7.97 -22.94
N CYS A 303 -5.93 8.27 -23.44
CA CYS A 303 -5.62 9.47 -24.22
C CYS A 303 -4.65 9.12 -25.35
N ILE A 304 -4.25 10.11 -26.15
CA ILE A 304 -3.31 9.91 -27.26
C ILE A 304 -2.06 10.78 -27.15
N CYS A 305 -0.95 10.23 -27.66
CA CYS A 305 0.29 10.92 -27.99
C CYS A 305 0.50 10.89 -29.50
N TRP A 306 0.47 12.04 -30.16
CA TRP A 306 0.77 12.13 -31.58
C TRP A 306 2.27 11.92 -31.81
N ALA A 307 2.62 10.75 -32.35
CA ALA A 307 3.97 10.42 -32.79
C ALA A 307 4.28 11.17 -34.09
N ASN A 308 4.50 12.48 -33.98
CA ASN A 308 4.56 13.41 -35.11
C ASN A 308 5.94 13.49 -35.78
N GLU A 309 6.74 12.44 -35.67
CA GLU A 309 8.05 12.36 -36.30
C GLU A 309 8.02 11.57 -37.60
N ASN A 310 9.13 11.66 -38.35
CA ASN A 310 9.35 10.80 -39.51
C ASN A 310 9.38 9.34 -39.09
N TRP A 311 8.76 8.47 -39.89
CA TRP A 311 8.95 7.02 -39.73
C TRP A 311 10.17 6.61 -40.54
N SER A 312 11.25 6.19 -39.87
CA SER A 312 12.44 5.64 -40.53
C SER A 312 12.68 4.17 -40.14
N ARG A 313 13.51 3.47 -40.90
CA ARG A 313 13.94 2.09 -40.57
C ARG A 313 14.83 2.02 -39.32
N ARG A 314 15.31 3.14 -38.81
CA ARG A 314 16.02 3.16 -37.54
C ARG A 314 15.09 3.76 -36.50
N TRP A 315 14.73 2.96 -35.51
CA TRP A 315 13.90 3.33 -34.37
C TRP A 315 14.55 4.37 -33.42
N ASP A 316 15.50 5.18 -33.91
CA ASP A 316 16.23 6.21 -33.17
C ASP A 316 16.05 7.61 -33.73
N GLY A 317 15.04 7.82 -34.59
CA GLY A 317 14.71 9.13 -35.15
C GLY A 317 15.72 9.65 -36.19
N SER A 318 16.67 8.82 -36.65
CA SER A 318 17.61 9.21 -37.70
C SER A 318 17.02 9.02 -39.11
N ASP A 319 17.14 10.06 -39.96
CA ASP A 319 16.53 10.15 -41.30
C ASP A 319 17.24 9.31 -42.40
N THR A 320 18.18 8.43 -42.04
CA THR A 320 19.08 7.85 -43.05
C THR A 320 18.43 6.76 -43.92
N GLU A 321 17.24 6.26 -43.56
CA GLU A 321 16.37 5.40 -44.40
C GLU A 321 14.89 5.65 -44.09
N LEU A 322 14.34 6.76 -44.60
CA LEU A 322 12.94 7.18 -44.41
C LEU A 322 11.95 6.17 -45.04
N LEU A 323 11.03 5.63 -44.22
CA LEU A 323 9.91 4.79 -44.67
C LEU A 323 8.69 5.64 -45.05
N LEU A 324 8.36 6.62 -44.20
CA LEU A 324 7.30 7.59 -44.42
C LEU A 324 7.69 8.95 -43.82
N GLY A 325 7.69 9.98 -44.65
CA GLY A 325 7.93 11.35 -44.21
C GLY A 325 6.73 11.97 -43.52
N GLN A 326 7.00 12.76 -42.48
CA GLN A 326 6.05 13.67 -41.88
C GLN A 326 6.37 15.09 -42.37
N ASN A 327 5.48 15.67 -43.17
CA ASN A 327 5.61 17.06 -43.60
C ASN A 327 4.53 17.90 -42.92
N HIS A 328 4.95 18.84 -42.09
CA HIS A 328 4.05 19.71 -41.35
C HIS A 328 3.64 20.92 -42.18
N SER A 329 2.32 21.11 -42.31
CA SER A 329 1.71 22.30 -42.90
C SER A 329 0.50 22.69 -42.05
N LEU A 330 0.22 23.99 -41.91
CA LEU A 330 -0.95 24.43 -41.14
C LEU A 330 -2.25 23.86 -41.71
N GLU A 331 -2.38 23.77 -43.03
CA GLU A 331 -3.59 23.24 -43.69
C GLU A 331 -3.80 21.76 -43.37
N ASP A 332 -2.74 20.96 -43.42
CA ASP A 332 -2.82 19.54 -43.10
C ASP A 332 -3.00 19.32 -41.59
N ASP A 333 -2.16 19.95 -40.76
CA ASP A 333 -2.14 19.70 -39.32
C ASP A 333 -3.42 20.19 -38.63
N VAL A 334 -4.16 21.14 -39.21
CA VAL A 334 -5.51 21.49 -38.71
C VAL A 334 -6.47 20.31 -38.84
N ARG A 335 -6.35 19.50 -39.91
CA ARG A 335 -7.19 18.30 -40.11
C ARG A 335 -6.96 17.25 -39.03
N PHE A 336 -5.83 17.26 -38.32
CA PHE A 336 -5.56 16.32 -37.25
C PHE A 336 -6.69 16.29 -36.21
N ILE A 337 -7.18 17.46 -35.76
CA ILE A 337 -8.25 17.53 -34.76
C ILE A 337 -9.59 17.03 -35.32
N ASP A 338 -9.88 17.31 -36.58
CA ASP A 338 -11.08 16.78 -37.24
C ASP A 338 -11.02 15.26 -37.36
N ASP A 339 -9.86 14.73 -37.73
CA ASP A 339 -9.65 13.29 -37.86
C ASP A 339 -9.71 12.61 -36.48
N MET A 340 -9.09 13.17 -35.44
CA MET A 340 -9.12 12.57 -34.09
C MET A 340 -10.42 12.87 -33.32
N ALA A 341 -11.42 13.51 -33.93
CA ALA A 341 -12.59 13.99 -33.21
C ALA A 341 -13.40 12.86 -32.54
N ASP A 342 -13.53 11.72 -33.22
CA ASP A 342 -14.18 10.51 -32.68
C ASP A 342 -13.51 10.00 -31.41
N ILE A 343 -12.17 9.96 -31.42
CA ILE A 343 -11.33 9.57 -30.28
C ILE A 343 -11.48 10.59 -29.14
N LEU A 344 -11.42 11.89 -29.45
CA LEU A 344 -11.44 12.98 -28.46
C LEU A 344 -12.82 13.18 -27.81
N LEU A 345 -13.89 12.84 -28.51
CA LEU A 345 -15.27 12.91 -28.02
C LEU A 345 -15.65 11.71 -27.13
N ASP A 346 -14.87 10.63 -27.13
CA ASP A 346 -15.17 9.47 -26.29
C ASP A 346 -15.21 9.87 -24.79
N ASP A 347 -16.22 9.37 -24.08
CA ASP A 347 -16.45 9.67 -22.67
C ASP A 347 -15.33 9.11 -21.78
N ARG A 348 -14.64 8.06 -22.22
CA ARG A 348 -13.48 7.46 -21.54
C ARG A 348 -12.20 8.27 -21.75
N TYR A 349 -12.21 9.28 -22.63
CA TYR A 349 -11.00 10.04 -22.92
C TYR A 349 -10.57 10.90 -21.72
N ILE A 350 -9.32 10.71 -21.27
CA ILE A 350 -8.77 11.28 -20.05
C ILE A 350 -8.79 12.81 -20.09
N THR A 351 -9.33 13.39 -19.02
CA THR A 351 -9.28 14.82 -18.74
C THR A 351 -8.39 15.13 -17.54
N VAL A 352 -7.77 16.30 -17.55
CA VAL A 352 -7.07 16.90 -16.41
C VAL A 352 -7.68 18.28 -16.18
N ASP A 353 -8.26 18.49 -15.01
CA ASP A 353 -8.90 19.75 -14.61
C ASP A 353 -9.93 20.23 -15.65
N GLY A 354 -10.72 19.29 -16.18
CA GLY A 354 -11.75 19.53 -17.19
C GLY A 354 -11.26 19.70 -18.63
N ARG A 355 -9.95 19.58 -18.89
CA ARG A 355 -9.36 19.70 -20.23
C ARG A 355 -8.93 18.32 -20.77
N LYS A 356 -9.24 18.01 -22.03
CA LYS A 356 -8.84 16.77 -22.71
C LYS A 356 -7.33 16.81 -22.99
N ILE A 357 -6.59 15.86 -22.44
CA ILE A 357 -5.12 15.85 -22.57
C ILE A 357 -4.69 15.34 -23.95
N LEU A 358 -3.80 16.06 -24.63
CA LEU A 358 -3.27 15.68 -25.94
C LEU A 358 -1.74 15.84 -25.92
N LEU A 359 -1.01 14.74 -26.06
CA LEU A 359 0.46 14.76 -26.09
C LEU A 359 0.94 14.90 -27.54
N ILE A 360 2.00 15.68 -27.73
CA ILE A 360 2.73 15.83 -28.99
C ILE A 360 4.17 15.39 -28.72
N TYR A 361 4.64 14.41 -29.49
CA TYR A 361 5.93 13.78 -29.24
C TYR A 361 7.10 14.74 -29.49
N ARG A 362 7.02 15.56 -30.54
CA ARG A 362 8.09 16.45 -30.99
C ARG A 362 7.55 17.77 -31.59
N PRO A 363 6.96 18.67 -30.79
CA PRO A 363 6.37 19.91 -31.30
C PRO A 363 7.36 20.83 -32.03
N SER A 364 8.67 20.70 -31.86
CA SER A 364 9.65 21.50 -32.63
C SER A 364 9.57 21.31 -34.15
N LEU A 365 9.02 20.19 -34.62
CA LEU A 365 8.84 19.91 -36.05
C LEU A 365 7.68 20.71 -36.68
N ILE A 366 6.82 21.32 -35.86
CA ILE A 366 5.64 22.06 -36.30
C ILE A 366 6.02 23.55 -36.51
N PRO A 367 5.96 24.08 -37.75
CA PRO A 367 6.46 25.43 -38.05
C PRO A 367 5.70 26.55 -37.32
N ASP A 368 4.37 26.58 -37.42
CA ASP A 368 3.49 27.60 -36.82
C ASP A 368 2.60 27.00 -35.73
N LYS A 369 3.25 26.41 -34.72
CA LYS A 369 2.61 25.68 -33.62
C LYS A 369 1.67 26.55 -32.78
N GLU A 370 1.99 27.84 -32.56
CA GLU A 370 1.10 28.75 -31.83
C GLU A 370 -0.25 28.88 -32.52
N ARG A 371 -0.24 29.23 -33.82
CA ARG A 371 -1.46 29.38 -34.61
C ARG A 371 -2.19 28.05 -34.75
N LEU A 372 -1.45 26.95 -34.95
CA LEU A 372 -2.04 25.62 -35.03
C LEU A 372 -2.80 25.27 -33.75
N PHE A 373 -2.19 25.40 -32.58
CA PHE A 373 -2.81 25.05 -31.30
C PHE A 373 -3.97 25.97 -30.94
N GLN A 374 -3.93 27.25 -31.31
CA GLN A 374 -5.08 28.14 -31.20
C GLN A 374 -6.24 27.67 -32.10
N THR A 375 -5.93 27.28 -33.34
CA THR A 375 -6.92 26.76 -34.30
C THR A 375 -7.54 25.47 -33.79
N TRP A 376 -6.74 24.55 -33.25
CA TRP A 376 -7.19 23.32 -32.62
C TRP A 376 -8.14 23.58 -31.46
N ARG A 377 -7.84 24.51 -30.55
CA ARG A 377 -8.74 24.85 -29.43
C ARG A 377 -10.07 25.43 -29.90
N VAL A 378 -10.07 26.26 -30.95
CA VAL A 378 -11.32 26.78 -31.55
C VAL A 378 -12.11 25.63 -32.17
N ARG A 379 -11.43 24.76 -32.93
CA ARG A 379 -12.06 23.64 -33.63
C ARG A 379 -12.62 22.60 -32.67
N ALA A 380 -11.88 22.26 -31.62
CA ALA A 380 -12.31 21.34 -30.57
C ALA A 380 -13.60 21.80 -29.88
N ARG A 381 -13.71 23.10 -29.56
CA ARG A 381 -14.96 23.68 -29.04
C ARG A 381 -16.12 23.59 -30.03
N GLN A 382 -15.89 23.84 -31.32
CA GLN A 382 -16.92 23.73 -32.37
C GLN A 382 -17.43 22.30 -32.55
N LEU A 383 -16.55 21.31 -32.38
CA LEU A 383 -16.87 19.88 -32.48
C LEU A 383 -17.51 19.31 -31.21
N GLY A 384 -17.56 20.08 -30.11
CA GLY A 384 -18.10 19.62 -28.82
C GLY A 384 -17.08 18.90 -27.92
N ILE A 385 -15.80 18.84 -28.32
CA ILE A 385 -14.71 18.23 -27.53
C ILE A 385 -14.42 19.04 -26.26
N GLY A 386 -14.57 20.36 -26.33
CA GLY A 386 -14.27 21.27 -25.23
C GLY A 386 -12.83 21.81 -25.27
N GLU A 387 -12.22 21.95 -24.09
CA GLU A 387 -10.88 22.51 -23.94
C GLU A 387 -9.79 21.44 -24.04
N LEU A 388 -8.67 21.79 -24.69
CA LEU A 388 -7.50 20.92 -24.81
C LEU A 388 -6.42 21.32 -23.81
N LEU A 389 -5.78 20.32 -23.21
CA LEU A 389 -4.50 20.45 -22.50
C LEU A 389 -3.42 19.85 -23.41
N ILE A 390 -2.71 20.71 -24.14
CA ILE A 390 -1.70 20.30 -25.12
C ILE A 390 -0.37 20.17 -24.40
N CYS A 391 0.23 18.98 -24.44
CA CYS A 391 1.47 18.66 -23.76
C CYS A 391 2.59 18.29 -24.74
N ASN A 392 3.82 18.74 -24.50
CA ASN A 392 4.98 18.17 -25.19
C ASN A 392 5.55 16.98 -24.41
N ALA A 393 6.01 15.95 -25.11
CA ALA A 393 6.94 14.99 -24.53
C ALA A 393 8.33 15.62 -24.42
N MET A 394 9.00 15.44 -23.28
CA MET A 394 10.35 15.95 -23.05
C MET A 394 11.42 15.10 -23.74
N THR A 395 11.43 15.15 -25.06
CA THR A 395 12.36 14.40 -25.93
C THR A 395 13.28 15.36 -26.66
N PHE A 396 14.44 14.89 -27.13
CA PHE A 396 15.35 15.65 -28.00
C PHE A 396 15.73 17.08 -27.55
N GLY A 397 15.74 17.36 -26.25
CA GLY A 397 16.04 18.70 -25.70
C GLY A 397 14.83 19.63 -25.57
N GLU A 398 13.63 19.16 -25.90
CA GLU A 398 12.37 19.91 -25.84
C GLU A 398 11.78 19.86 -24.42
N PHE A 399 12.41 20.57 -23.47
CA PHE A 399 12.04 20.47 -22.05
C PHE A 399 10.95 21.44 -21.62
N ASP A 400 11.08 22.74 -21.93
CA ASP A 400 10.15 23.77 -21.46
C ASP A 400 8.93 23.89 -22.39
N PRO A 401 7.70 23.57 -21.92
CA PRO A 401 6.50 23.60 -22.76
C PRO A 401 6.21 25.00 -23.34
N ARG A 402 6.65 26.06 -22.67
CA ARG A 402 6.38 27.45 -23.06
C ARG A 402 7.09 27.82 -24.36
N GLU A 403 8.27 27.25 -24.61
CA GLU A 403 9.02 27.41 -25.87
C GLU A 403 8.28 26.79 -27.06
N PHE A 404 7.41 25.82 -26.78
CA PHE A 404 6.62 25.09 -27.76
C PHE A 404 5.17 25.54 -27.86
N HIS A 405 4.75 26.54 -27.08
CA HIS A 405 3.34 26.96 -26.92
C HIS A 405 2.41 25.84 -26.40
N CYS A 406 2.98 24.85 -25.71
CA CYS A 406 2.26 23.82 -24.98
C CYS A 406 1.84 24.32 -23.60
N ASP A 407 0.80 23.71 -23.03
CA ASP A 407 0.26 24.03 -21.70
C ASP A 407 1.09 23.40 -20.57
N ALA A 408 1.68 22.22 -20.83
CA ALA A 408 2.47 21.46 -19.87
C ALA A 408 3.46 20.52 -20.59
N ALA A 409 4.41 19.97 -19.85
CA ALA A 409 5.34 18.97 -20.37
C ALA A 409 5.18 17.61 -19.68
N VAL A 410 5.47 16.53 -20.39
CA VAL A 410 5.47 15.17 -19.85
C VAL A 410 6.91 14.67 -19.87
N GLU A 411 7.45 14.27 -18.72
CA GLU A 411 8.78 13.68 -18.69
C GLU A 411 8.82 12.42 -19.57
N PHE A 412 9.98 12.08 -20.13
CA PHE A 412 10.06 10.98 -21.09
C PHE A 412 11.35 10.18 -20.90
N PRO A 413 11.53 9.46 -19.77
CA PRO A 413 12.69 8.62 -19.56
C PRO A 413 12.79 7.57 -20.70
N PRO A 414 14.00 7.32 -21.23
CA PRO A 414 15.31 7.73 -20.69
C PRO A 414 15.80 9.13 -21.13
N HIS A 415 15.04 9.92 -21.89
CA HIS A 415 15.50 11.24 -22.36
C HIS A 415 15.63 12.28 -21.24
N THR A 416 14.87 12.12 -20.15
CA THR A 416 14.81 13.09 -19.03
C THR A 416 15.66 12.70 -17.82
N VAL A 417 16.42 11.60 -17.91
CA VAL A 417 17.28 11.10 -16.83
C VAL A 417 18.76 11.30 -17.17
N ASN A 418 19.57 11.46 -16.13
CA ASN A 418 21.02 11.44 -16.25
C ASN A 418 21.55 10.17 -15.61
N ALA A 419 22.31 9.39 -16.36
CA ALA A 419 22.97 8.19 -15.85
C ALA A 419 24.37 8.09 -16.44
N ARG A 420 25.36 7.73 -15.62
CA ARG A 420 26.69 7.46 -16.15
C ARG A 420 26.68 6.24 -17.06
N GLU A 421 27.52 6.30 -18.08
CA GLU A 421 27.87 5.12 -18.87
C GLU A 421 28.78 4.21 -18.02
N LEU A 422 28.43 2.94 -17.91
CA LEU A 422 29.23 1.93 -17.21
C LEU A 422 30.34 1.42 -18.11
N SER A 423 31.51 1.18 -17.53
CA SER A 423 32.62 0.57 -18.26
C SER A 423 32.36 -0.92 -18.54
N ARG A 424 32.99 -1.44 -19.58
CA ARG A 424 32.92 -2.87 -19.95
C ARG A 424 33.38 -3.80 -18.83
N ALA A 425 34.33 -3.35 -18.00
CA ALA A 425 34.86 -4.12 -16.89
C ALA A 425 33.86 -4.24 -15.73
N GLU A 426 33.03 -3.21 -15.49
CA GLU A 426 32.03 -3.23 -14.41
C GLU A 426 30.88 -4.22 -14.67
N VAL A 427 30.60 -4.54 -15.94
CA VAL A 427 29.45 -5.39 -16.34
C VAL A 427 29.91 -6.68 -17.03
N GLU A 428 31.23 -6.89 -17.13
CA GLU A 428 31.86 -8.05 -17.79
C GLU A 428 31.39 -8.25 -19.24
N THR A 429 31.24 -7.16 -20.00
CA THR A 429 30.68 -7.25 -21.35
C THR A 429 31.70 -7.71 -22.40
N PRO A 430 31.32 -8.60 -23.34
CA PRO A 430 32.18 -9.03 -24.44
C PRO A 430 32.64 -7.87 -25.33
N THR A 431 33.74 -8.08 -26.04
CA THR A 431 34.34 -7.07 -26.93
C THR A 431 33.43 -6.68 -28.09
N GLU A 432 32.57 -7.60 -28.51
CA GLU A 432 31.63 -7.49 -29.63
C GLU A 432 30.41 -6.61 -29.29
N PHE A 433 30.15 -6.36 -28.00
CA PHE A 433 29.10 -5.45 -27.57
C PHE A 433 29.56 -3.99 -27.75
N SER A 434 28.93 -3.29 -28.70
CA SER A 434 29.22 -1.89 -29.06
C SER A 434 28.14 -0.92 -28.58
N GLY A 435 27.09 -1.46 -27.97
CA GLY A 435 26.08 -0.72 -27.24
C GLY A 435 26.63 0.01 -26.00
N LYS A 436 25.76 0.81 -25.38
CA LYS A 436 26.09 1.55 -24.17
C LYS A 436 25.33 0.98 -22.99
N LEU A 437 25.98 0.96 -21.84
CA LEU A 437 25.40 0.46 -20.60
C LEU A 437 25.27 1.63 -19.64
N TYR A 438 24.10 1.78 -19.03
CA TYR A 438 23.80 2.87 -18.11
C TYR A 438 23.41 2.32 -16.75
N ASP A 439 23.71 3.07 -15.69
CA ASP A 439 23.25 2.72 -14.35
C ASP A 439 21.79 3.16 -14.14
N TYR A 440 20.87 2.19 -14.02
CA TYR A 440 19.46 2.48 -13.72
C TYR A 440 19.29 3.21 -12.38
N LEU A 441 20.11 2.90 -11.37
CA LEU A 441 20.00 3.55 -10.06
C LEU A 441 20.38 5.02 -10.13
N GLU A 442 21.35 5.40 -10.96
CA GLU A 442 21.68 6.81 -11.20
C GLU A 442 20.60 7.51 -12.01
N ALA A 443 20.03 6.83 -13.02
CA ALA A 443 18.90 7.33 -13.78
C ALA A 443 17.74 7.73 -12.86
N MET A 444 17.32 6.82 -11.98
CA MET A 444 16.33 7.07 -10.93
C MET A 444 16.76 8.25 -10.04
N ARG A 445 17.96 8.18 -9.46
CA ARG A 445 18.48 9.22 -8.53
C ARG A 445 18.50 10.62 -9.15
N SER A 446 18.75 10.72 -10.46
CA SER A 446 18.76 12.00 -11.18
C SER A 446 17.40 12.71 -11.23
N THR A 447 16.31 11.99 -10.94
CA THR A 447 14.94 12.53 -10.94
C THR A 447 14.44 12.90 -9.55
N LEU A 448 15.09 12.38 -8.49
CA LEU A 448 14.63 12.59 -7.11
C LEU A 448 14.70 14.08 -6.76
N GLY A 449 13.57 14.65 -6.34
CA GLY A 449 13.44 16.06 -6.00
C GLY A 449 13.51 17.00 -7.20
N LYS A 450 13.43 16.51 -8.44
CA LYS A 450 13.48 17.34 -9.64
C LYS A 450 12.21 18.19 -9.75
N VAL A 451 12.40 19.50 -9.85
CA VAL A 451 11.32 20.48 -10.00
C VAL A 451 11.55 21.29 -11.27
N TYR A 452 10.47 21.67 -11.94
CA TYR A 452 10.49 22.59 -13.06
C TYR A 452 9.67 23.83 -12.74
N GLU A 453 10.02 24.97 -13.36
CA GLU A 453 9.30 26.25 -13.21
C GLU A 453 8.07 26.36 -14.14
N PHE A 454 7.59 25.23 -14.67
CA PHE A 454 6.46 25.13 -15.58
C PHE A 454 5.62 23.90 -15.24
N PRO A 455 4.33 23.84 -15.65
CA PRO A 455 3.48 22.68 -15.40
C PRO A 455 4.04 21.43 -16.07
N PHE A 456 4.12 20.33 -15.33
CA PHE A 456 4.64 19.08 -15.86
C PHE A 456 3.99 17.85 -15.22
N PHE A 457 4.11 16.72 -15.90
CA PHE A 457 3.74 15.40 -15.40
C PHE A 457 5.02 14.55 -15.23
N PRO A 458 5.30 14.07 -14.01
CA PRO A 458 6.41 13.13 -13.78
C PRO A 458 6.20 11.82 -14.53
N THR A 459 7.31 11.22 -14.98
CA THR A 459 7.28 9.95 -15.70
C THR A 459 8.39 9.03 -15.23
N VAL A 460 8.06 7.76 -15.03
CA VAL A 460 9.00 6.71 -14.63
C VAL A 460 9.11 5.63 -15.71
N MET A 461 10.18 4.83 -15.70
CA MET A 461 10.29 3.63 -16.53
C MET A 461 10.70 2.42 -15.69
N PRO A 462 10.08 1.23 -15.84
CA PRO A 462 10.47 0.03 -15.11
C PRO A 462 11.91 -0.40 -15.41
N ARG A 463 12.32 -0.26 -16.68
CA ARG A 463 13.63 -0.66 -17.21
C ARG A 463 13.79 -0.10 -18.63
N TRP A 464 14.98 -0.27 -19.22
CA TRP A 464 15.22 0.10 -20.62
C TRP A 464 16.33 -0.75 -21.26
N ASP A 465 16.03 -1.36 -22.38
CA ASP A 465 16.93 -2.18 -23.19
C ASP A 465 16.39 -2.38 -24.61
N ASN A 466 17.03 -1.73 -25.59
CA ASN A 466 16.63 -1.83 -27.00
C ASN A 466 17.48 -2.83 -27.82
N THR A 467 18.16 -3.78 -27.16
CA THR A 467 18.88 -4.86 -27.83
C THR A 467 17.98 -5.81 -28.65
N PRO A 468 16.67 -5.99 -28.39
CA PRO A 468 15.79 -6.70 -29.32
C PRO A 468 15.77 -6.08 -30.72
N ARG A 469 15.85 -4.74 -30.82
CA ARG A 469 15.88 -4.01 -32.09
C ARG A 469 17.30 -3.85 -32.65
N LYS A 470 18.32 -3.75 -31.79
CA LYS A 470 19.68 -3.33 -32.18
C LYS A 470 20.78 -4.38 -32.01
N GLY A 471 20.48 -5.53 -31.42
CA GLY A 471 21.46 -6.57 -31.07
C GLY A 471 22.59 -6.01 -30.21
N SER A 472 23.84 -6.30 -30.59
CA SER A 472 25.04 -5.87 -29.87
C SER A 472 25.29 -4.35 -29.86
N ARG A 473 24.49 -3.57 -30.60
CA ARG A 473 24.55 -2.09 -30.65
C ARG A 473 23.49 -1.44 -29.74
N GLY A 474 22.66 -2.21 -29.05
CA GLY A 474 21.59 -1.68 -28.20
C GLY A 474 22.12 -0.99 -26.94
N HIS A 475 21.35 -0.06 -26.41
CA HIS A 475 21.62 0.59 -25.14
C HIS A 475 20.79 -0.07 -24.03
N VAL A 476 21.41 -0.31 -22.87
CA VAL A 476 20.82 -1.06 -21.76
C VAL A 476 21.02 -0.29 -20.46
N PHE A 477 19.95 -0.09 -19.68
CA PHE A 477 20.03 0.36 -18.30
C PHE A 477 20.09 -0.88 -17.40
N VAL A 478 21.27 -1.16 -16.85
CA VAL A 478 21.48 -2.31 -15.97
C VAL A 478 21.13 -1.96 -14.53
N ARG A 479 20.92 -2.99 -13.70
CA ARG A 479 20.48 -2.88 -12.29
C ARG A 479 19.07 -2.30 -12.11
N SER A 480 18.22 -2.39 -13.12
CA SER A 480 16.77 -2.23 -12.92
C SER A 480 16.22 -3.36 -12.06
N SER A 481 15.32 -3.04 -11.14
CA SER A 481 14.60 -4.00 -10.31
C SER A 481 13.26 -3.41 -9.84
N PRO A 482 12.29 -4.24 -9.44
CA PRO A 482 11.02 -3.76 -8.88
C PRO A 482 11.20 -2.80 -7.69
N GLU A 483 12.20 -3.03 -6.83
CA GLU A 483 12.46 -2.20 -5.65
C GLU A 483 12.98 -0.81 -6.04
N ALA A 484 13.88 -0.73 -7.03
CA ALA A 484 14.34 0.55 -7.55
C ALA A 484 13.21 1.29 -8.27
N PHE A 485 12.37 0.59 -9.01
CA PHE A 485 11.18 1.15 -9.62
C PHE A 485 10.18 1.66 -8.57
N GLU A 486 10.03 0.97 -7.44
CA GLU A 486 9.17 1.40 -6.33
C GLU A 486 9.61 2.76 -5.77
N VAL A 487 10.91 2.93 -5.49
CA VAL A 487 11.46 4.22 -5.06
C VAL A 487 11.16 5.31 -6.08
N TRP A 488 11.38 5.03 -7.37
CA TRP A 488 11.15 6.01 -8.42
C TRP A 488 9.67 6.40 -8.54
N LEU A 489 8.77 5.42 -8.55
CA LEU A 489 7.33 5.63 -8.68
C LEU A 489 6.76 6.41 -7.51
N ARG A 490 7.22 6.12 -6.29
CA ARG A 490 6.84 6.84 -5.08
C ARG A 490 7.25 8.31 -5.15
N GLU A 491 8.48 8.57 -5.54
CA GLU A 491 8.99 9.93 -5.68
C GLU A 491 8.24 10.71 -6.77
N ALA A 492 8.00 10.08 -7.92
CA ALA A 492 7.19 10.67 -8.99
C ALA A 492 5.75 10.97 -8.53
N THR A 493 5.16 10.10 -7.71
CA THR A 493 3.83 10.30 -7.10
C THR A 493 3.83 11.53 -6.19
N GLU A 494 4.85 11.70 -5.37
CA GLU A 494 5.01 12.87 -4.51
C GLU A 494 5.23 14.17 -5.31
N ARG A 495 6.02 14.13 -6.39
CA ARG A 495 6.16 15.27 -7.31
C ARG A 495 4.82 15.62 -7.97
N ALA A 496 4.05 14.62 -8.38
CA ALA A 496 2.74 14.83 -8.99
C ALA A 496 1.73 15.45 -8.00
N ARG A 497 1.72 15.00 -6.73
CA ARG A 497 0.89 15.58 -5.65
C ARG A 497 1.20 17.06 -5.39
N ARG A 498 2.47 17.46 -5.56
CA ARG A 498 2.93 18.85 -5.38
C ARG A 498 2.73 19.71 -6.64
N SER A 499 2.26 19.12 -7.74
CA SER A 499 2.03 19.85 -8.98
C SER A 499 0.86 20.82 -8.88
N SER A 500 0.77 21.73 -9.85
CA SER A 500 -0.31 22.70 -9.97
C SER A 500 -1.66 22.09 -10.41
N PHE A 501 -1.69 20.82 -10.84
CA PHE A 501 -2.90 20.16 -11.31
C PHE A 501 -3.72 19.63 -10.14
N GLU A 502 -5.05 19.80 -10.16
CA GLU A 502 -5.94 19.24 -9.13
C GLU A 502 -6.16 17.73 -9.34
N GLN A 503 -6.07 17.27 -10.58
CA GLN A 503 -6.14 15.86 -10.96
C GLN A 503 -4.78 15.36 -11.48
N PRO A 504 -3.74 15.26 -10.63
CA PRO A 504 -2.38 14.96 -11.06
C PRO A 504 -2.26 13.57 -11.69
N ILE A 505 -1.32 13.45 -12.63
CA ILE A 505 -0.99 12.21 -13.34
C ILE A 505 0.50 11.92 -13.17
N VAL A 506 0.83 10.65 -12.97
CA VAL A 506 2.17 10.11 -13.22
C VAL A 506 2.09 9.24 -14.48
N PHE A 507 2.96 9.51 -15.44
CA PHE A 507 3.08 8.63 -16.60
C PHE A 507 4.05 7.49 -16.32
N ILE A 508 3.84 6.34 -16.96
CA ILE A 508 4.76 5.22 -16.93
C ILE A 508 5.13 4.88 -18.37
N ASN A 509 6.43 4.94 -18.67
CA ASN A 509 6.99 4.40 -19.91
C ASN A 509 7.45 2.97 -19.62
N SER A 510 6.62 1.96 -19.84
CA SER A 510 5.36 1.89 -20.61
C SER A 510 4.47 0.74 -20.11
N TRP A 511 3.29 0.55 -20.71
CA TRP A 511 2.55 -0.71 -20.57
C TRP A 511 3.27 -1.84 -21.32
N ASN A 512 3.56 -1.65 -22.62
CA ASN A 512 3.94 -2.74 -23.54
C ASN A 512 5.05 -2.40 -24.57
N GLU A 513 6.03 -1.53 -24.28
CA GLU A 513 7.25 -1.37 -25.10
C GLU A 513 8.24 -2.54 -24.91
N TRP A 514 7.82 -3.74 -25.34
CA TRP A 514 8.58 -4.98 -25.14
C TRP A 514 9.95 -4.99 -25.80
N ALA A 515 10.10 -4.38 -26.99
CA ALA A 515 11.36 -4.38 -27.72
C ALA A 515 12.34 -3.30 -27.26
N GLU A 516 11.91 -2.41 -26.36
CA GLU A 516 12.77 -1.53 -25.56
C GLU A 516 12.87 -2.00 -24.11
N GLY A 517 12.29 -3.17 -23.80
CA GLY A 517 12.22 -3.73 -22.46
C GLY A 517 11.41 -2.91 -21.47
N ALA A 518 10.93 -1.72 -21.81
CA ALA A 518 10.27 -0.80 -20.88
C ALA A 518 8.83 -1.20 -20.52
N HIS A 519 8.44 -2.46 -20.70
CA HIS A 519 7.09 -2.95 -20.42
C HIS A 519 6.82 -3.08 -18.91
N LEU A 520 5.60 -2.76 -18.52
CA LEU A 520 5.03 -3.06 -17.19
C LEU A 520 4.27 -4.40 -17.19
N GLU A 521 3.89 -4.90 -18.37
CA GLU A 521 3.23 -6.20 -18.52
C GLU A 521 4.03 -7.34 -17.89
N PRO A 522 3.35 -8.41 -17.40
CA PRO A 522 4.05 -9.50 -16.75
C PRO A 522 5.01 -10.24 -17.68
N ASP A 523 6.26 -10.40 -17.24
CA ASP A 523 7.28 -11.15 -17.97
C ASP A 523 7.73 -12.42 -17.23
N SER A 524 8.42 -13.30 -17.95
CA SER A 524 8.88 -14.59 -17.45
C SER A 524 9.91 -14.50 -16.31
N ARG A 525 10.41 -13.31 -15.99
CA ARG A 525 11.49 -13.10 -15.03
C ARG A 525 10.99 -12.48 -13.73
N PHE A 526 10.24 -11.39 -13.83
CA PHE A 526 9.70 -10.66 -12.70
C PHE A 526 8.22 -10.94 -12.48
N GLY A 527 7.56 -11.70 -13.37
CA GLY A 527 6.13 -11.96 -13.29
C GLY A 527 5.39 -10.64 -13.16
N ARG A 528 4.62 -10.50 -12.08
CA ARG A 528 3.82 -9.30 -11.79
C ARG A 528 4.50 -8.28 -10.88
N ALA A 529 5.75 -8.47 -10.49
CA ALA A 529 6.39 -7.66 -9.44
C ALA A 529 6.36 -6.15 -9.72
N TYR A 530 6.52 -5.70 -10.97
CA TYR A 530 6.40 -4.27 -11.30
C TYR A 530 4.95 -3.76 -11.19
N LEU A 531 3.95 -4.59 -11.50
CA LEU A 531 2.54 -4.26 -11.29
C LEU A 531 2.20 -4.21 -9.80
N ASP A 532 2.73 -5.15 -9.00
CA ASP A 532 2.58 -5.14 -7.53
C ASP A 532 3.11 -3.83 -6.93
N VAL A 533 4.20 -3.28 -7.49
CA VAL A 533 4.71 -1.96 -7.12
C VAL A 533 3.68 -0.87 -7.43
N VAL A 534 3.09 -0.84 -8.63
CA VAL A 534 2.06 0.17 -8.96
C VAL A 534 0.87 0.07 -8.01
N ARG A 535 0.39 -1.15 -7.74
CA ARG A 535 -0.71 -1.40 -6.80
C ARG A 535 -0.39 -0.84 -5.42
N ARG A 536 0.76 -1.22 -4.87
CA ARG A 536 1.25 -0.79 -3.55
C ARG A 536 1.35 0.74 -3.44
N VAL A 537 1.95 1.40 -4.43
CA VAL A 537 2.13 2.86 -4.42
C VAL A 537 0.79 3.58 -4.61
N SER A 538 -0.06 3.09 -5.52
CA SER A 538 -1.40 3.65 -5.74
C SER A 538 -2.31 3.55 -4.52
N ALA A 539 -2.22 2.45 -3.76
CA ALA A 539 -2.96 2.21 -2.53
C ALA A 539 -2.34 2.91 -1.30
N GLY A 540 -1.19 3.57 -1.43
CA GLY A 540 -0.49 4.18 -0.29
C GLY A 540 0.08 3.17 0.70
N GLU A 541 0.28 1.92 0.28
CA GLU A 541 0.82 0.85 1.12
C GLU A 541 2.28 1.12 1.48
N SER A 542 2.72 0.51 2.59
CA SER A 542 4.11 0.55 3.05
C SER A 542 5.08 -0.08 2.04
N ILE A 543 6.36 0.30 2.10
CA ILE A 543 7.38 -0.22 1.20
C ILE A 543 7.53 -1.75 1.28
N SER A 544 7.94 -2.38 0.17
CA SER A 544 8.22 -3.82 0.07
C SER A 544 9.28 -4.32 1.06
N ALA A 545 9.21 -5.60 1.39
CA ALA A 545 10.18 -6.24 2.28
C ALA A 545 11.58 -6.28 1.65
N GLU A 546 11.62 -6.46 0.33
CA GLU A 546 12.80 -6.44 -0.51
C GLU A 546 13.44 -5.04 -0.48
N LEU A 547 12.64 -3.98 -0.61
CA LEU A 547 13.11 -2.59 -0.49
C LEU A 547 13.60 -2.27 0.93
N ARG A 548 12.90 -2.74 1.98
CA ARG A 548 13.36 -2.59 3.39
C ARG A 548 14.71 -3.23 3.65
N SER A 549 15.03 -4.28 2.92
CA SER A 549 16.29 -5.02 3.08
C SER A 549 17.43 -4.41 2.25
N ASN A 550 17.15 -3.41 1.41
CA ASN A 550 18.13 -2.77 0.54
C ASN A 550 18.52 -1.37 1.05
N SER A 551 19.59 -1.31 1.85
CA SER A 551 20.07 -0.06 2.45
C SER A 551 20.37 1.04 1.42
N ALA A 552 20.91 0.69 0.25
CA ALA A 552 21.27 1.65 -0.79
C ALA A 552 20.04 2.32 -1.46
N LEU A 553 18.88 1.67 -1.39
CA LEU A 553 17.61 2.20 -1.88
C LEU A 553 16.82 2.91 -0.78
N LEU A 554 16.94 2.46 0.47
CA LEU A 554 16.34 3.16 1.62
C LEU A 554 16.81 4.62 1.73
N ASP A 555 18.09 4.88 1.45
CA ASP A 555 18.66 6.23 1.44
C ASP A 555 18.03 7.16 0.37
N CYS A 556 17.32 6.59 -0.60
CA CYS A 556 16.65 7.33 -1.67
C CYS A 556 15.18 7.66 -1.34
N LEU A 557 14.62 7.11 -0.26
CA LEU A 557 13.24 7.35 0.15
C LEU A 557 13.07 8.70 0.83
N SER A 558 11.86 9.27 0.75
CA SER A 558 11.53 10.49 1.47
C SER A 558 11.50 10.25 2.98
N ARG A 559 11.73 11.31 3.76
CA ARG A 559 11.64 11.26 5.23
C ARG A 559 10.29 10.74 5.71
N SER A 560 9.19 11.14 5.06
CA SER A 560 7.84 10.66 5.38
C SER A 560 7.68 9.16 5.19
N GLU A 561 8.28 8.60 4.14
CA GLU A 561 8.22 7.16 3.86
C GLU A 561 9.08 6.36 4.83
N LEU A 562 10.26 6.87 5.17
CA LEU A 562 11.10 6.29 6.21
C LEU A 562 10.39 6.32 7.57
N GLU A 563 9.74 7.44 7.92
CA GLU A 563 8.95 7.56 9.15
C GLU A 563 7.76 6.60 9.15
N GLN A 564 7.05 6.44 8.03
CA GLN A 564 5.94 5.48 7.90
C GLN A 564 6.46 4.03 8.03
N THR A 565 7.61 3.74 7.43
CA THR A 565 8.27 2.43 7.55
C THR A 565 8.69 2.14 8.98
N ILE A 566 9.31 3.11 9.66
CA ILE A 566 9.71 2.99 11.06
C ILE A 566 8.49 2.84 11.97
N LYS A 567 7.41 3.59 11.73
CA LYS A 567 6.15 3.44 12.46
C LYS A 567 5.56 2.03 12.27
N SER A 568 5.51 1.54 11.03
CA SER A 568 5.07 0.17 10.75
C SER A 568 5.95 -0.86 11.45
N ALA A 569 7.28 -0.70 11.40
CA ALA A 569 8.22 -1.56 12.12
C ALA A 569 8.06 -1.48 13.65
N ALA A 570 7.80 -0.30 14.21
CA ALA A 570 7.55 -0.11 15.63
C ALA A 570 6.27 -0.80 16.09
N VAL A 571 5.19 -0.75 15.28
CA VAL A 571 3.96 -1.50 15.53
C VAL A 571 4.25 -3.01 15.52
N HIS A 572 5.06 -3.52 14.58
CA HIS A 572 5.48 -4.93 14.60
C HIS A 572 6.24 -5.30 15.88
N VAL A 573 7.18 -4.46 16.31
CA VAL A 573 7.96 -4.67 17.53
C VAL A 573 7.08 -4.57 18.78
N GLU A 574 6.10 -3.67 18.81
CA GLU A 574 5.16 -3.52 19.92
C GLU A 574 4.21 -4.72 20.02
N VAL A 575 3.70 -5.22 18.88
CA VAL A 575 2.91 -6.45 18.84
C VAL A 575 3.72 -7.66 19.29
N LEU A 576 4.95 -7.81 18.81
CA LEU A 576 5.88 -8.85 19.27
C LEU A 576 6.20 -8.71 20.76
N ALA A 577 6.44 -7.49 21.25
CA ALA A 577 6.72 -7.23 22.65
C ALA A 577 5.49 -7.47 23.53
N ASN A 578 4.27 -7.22 23.05
CA ASN A 578 3.03 -7.52 23.75
C ASN A 578 2.77 -9.03 23.78
N LEU A 579 3.00 -9.75 22.67
CA LEU A 579 3.01 -11.21 22.65
C LEU A 579 4.05 -11.78 23.62
N GLN A 580 5.19 -11.10 23.78
CA GLN A 580 6.29 -11.50 24.68
C GLN A 580 6.03 -11.17 26.16
N ARG A 581 5.38 -10.04 26.46
CA ARG A 581 5.21 -9.52 27.84
C ARG A 581 3.92 -9.97 28.52
N ASN A 582 2.89 -10.32 27.78
CA ASN A 582 1.55 -10.49 28.33
C ASN A 582 1.02 -11.92 28.19
N GLU A 583 0.78 -12.58 29.32
CA GLU A 583 -0.25 -13.61 29.51
C GLU A 583 -1.70 -13.08 29.30
N VAL A 584 -1.86 -11.93 28.63
CA VAL A 584 -3.16 -11.28 28.43
C VAL A 584 -3.88 -12.04 27.33
N ALA A 585 -4.71 -12.98 27.78
CA ALA A 585 -6.02 -13.35 27.22
C ALA A 585 -6.34 -12.69 25.87
N LEU A 586 -5.76 -13.23 24.80
CA LEU A 586 -6.39 -13.26 23.49
C LEU A 586 -7.65 -14.11 23.70
N THR A 587 -8.81 -13.48 23.86
CA THR A 587 -10.05 -14.12 24.37
C THR A 587 -10.64 -15.24 23.51
N GLY A 588 -9.91 -15.73 22.50
CA GLY A 588 -10.19 -16.96 21.76
C GLY A 588 -9.21 -18.12 22.02
N PHE A 589 -8.13 -17.92 22.79
CA PHE A 589 -7.10 -18.91 23.06
C PHE A 589 -7.06 -19.25 24.55
N GLN A 590 -7.77 -20.31 24.96
CA GLN A 590 -7.47 -20.94 26.24
C GLN A 590 -6.20 -21.78 26.09
N SER A 591 -5.14 -21.28 26.74
CA SER A 591 -3.84 -21.90 27.02
C SER A 591 -2.82 -21.98 25.88
N ILE A 592 -1.91 -21.00 25.85
CA ILE A 592 -0.48 -21.28 25.65
C ILE A 592 0.19 -20.84 26.95
N ARG A 593 0.49 -21.79 27.84
CA ARG A 593 1.22 -21.56 29.10
C ARG A 593 2.71 -21.42 28.82
N GLU A 594 3.36 -20.52 29.56
CA GLU A 594 4.80 -20.33 29.77
C GLU A 594 5.76 -21.13 28.87
N GLY A 595 6.32 -20.46 27.86
CA GLY A 595 7.54 -20.90 27.19
C GLY A 595 8.38 -19.72 26.75
N LEU A 596 9.69 -19.84 26.94
CA LEU A 596 10.67 -18.90 26.42
C LEU A 596 10.62 -18.90 24.88
N PRO A 597 10.45 -17.74 24.22
CA PRO A 597 10.45 -17.66 22.77
C PRO A 597 11.85 -17.99 22.24
N VAL A 598 11.90 -18.75 21.14
CA VAL A 598 13.12 -18.86 20.35
C VAL A 598 13.06 -17.82 19.24
N GLU A 599 14.04 -16.92 19.21
CA GLU A 599 14.26 -16.01 18.09
C GLU A 599 14.54 -16.80 16.80
N ILE A 600 13.70 -16.57 15.80
CA ILE A 600 13.88 -17.05 14.44
C ILE A 600 14.49 -15.90 13.62
N GLU A 601 15.77 -16.02 13.28
CA GLU A 601 16.45 -15.06 12.42
C GLU A 601 15.95 -15.16 10.96
N GLY A 602 15.22 -14.12 10.53
CA GLY A 602 15.16 -13.58 9.17
C GLY A 602 14.77 -14.51 8.01
N ALA A 603 13.66 -14.17 7.35
CA ALA A 603 13.35 -14.66 6.00
C ALA A 603 14.46 -14.23 5.03
N ILE A 604 15.21 -15.20 4.52
CA ILE A 604 16.20 -15.00 3.45
C ILE A 604 15.86 -15.99 2.32
N ALA A 605 16.08 -15.55 1.08
CA ALA A 605 15.89 -16.31 -0.15
C ALA A 605 16.38 -17.77 -0.04
N SER A 606 15.65 -18.65 -0.71
CA SER A 606 15.68 -20.11 -0.63
C SER A 606 17.11 -20.68 -0.59
N PRO A 607 17.54 -21.35 0.50
CA PRO A 607 18.75 -22.15 0.50
C PRO A 607 18.52 -23.50 -0.20
N ASP A 608 19.59 -24.08 -0.75
CA ASP A 608 19.58 -25.47 -1.23
C ASP A 608 19.49 -26.44 -0.03
N GLY A 609 18.46 -27.28 -0.03
CA GLY A 609 18.26 -28.35 0.95
C GLY A 609 17.08 -28.12 1.90
N SER A 610 16.16 -29.09 1.91
CA SER A 610 14.90 -29.19 2.66
C SER A 610 13.84 -28.12 2.36
N MET A 611 13.00 -28.41 1.35
CA MET A 611 11.76 -27.70 1.01
C MET A 611 10.57 -28.46 1.62
N PHE A 612 9.70 -27.76 2.36
CA PHE A 612 8.41 -28.28 2.80
C PHE A 612 7.29 -27.44 2.18
N VAL A 613 6.47 -28.06 1.32
CA VAL A 613 5.36 -27.40 0.64
C VAL A 613 4.06 -27.86 1.27
N ILE A 614 3.35 -26.93 1.88
CA ILE A 614 2.00 -27.12 2.40
C ILE A 614 1.04 -26.75 1.26
N GLU A 615 0.17 -27.68 0.85
CA GLU A 615 -0.82 -27.34 -0.15
C GLU A 615 -1.82 -26.32 0.38
N ASN A 616 -2.41 -26.48 1.56
CA ASN A 616 -3.29 -25.47 2.16
C ASN A 616 -3.16 -25.52 3.68
N ILE A 617 -3.06 -24.38 4.36
CA ILE A 617 -3.13 -24.33 5.82
C ILE A 617 -4.49 -24.83 6.33
N ASN A 618 -5.56 -24.71 5.54
CA ASN A 618 -6.88 -25.27 5.83
C ASN A 618 -7.10 -26.68 5.26
N SER A 619 -6.05 -27.40 4.83
CA SER A 619 -6.20 -28.72 4.18
C SER A 619 -6.79 -29.80 5.10
N GLN A 620 -7.36 -30.86 4.51
CA GLN A 620 -7.71 -32.12 5.20
C GLN A 620 -6.59 -33.18 5.13
N THR A 621 -5.48 -32.88 4.45
CA THR A 621 -4.32 -33.77 4.38
C THR A 621 -3.42 -33.59 5.60
N GLU A 622 -2.97 -34.69 6.19
CA GLU A 622 -2.01 -34.69 7.30
C GLU A 622 -0.64 -35.12 6.78
N GLU A 623 0.32 -34.19 6.76
CA GLU A 623 1.72 -34.53 6.54
C GLU A 623 2.55 -34.22 7.78
N ARG A 624 3.44 -35.17 8.11
CA ARG A 624 4.37 -35.10 9.23
C ARG A 624 5.79 -35.11 8.67
N VAL A 625 6.51 -34.00 8.82
CA VAL A 625 7.86 -33.88 8.26
C VAL A 625 8.90 -33.88 9.35
N VAL A 626 9.83 -34.83 9.26
CA VAL A 626 10.98 -34.90 10.17
C VAL A 626 12.03 -33.90 9.72
N VAL A 627 12.42 -33.01 10.63
CA VAL A 627 13.38 -31.94 10.35
C VAL A 627 14.55 -32.02 11.32
N ASP A 628 15.76 -31.97 10.77
CA ASP A 628 16.97 -31.77 11.54
C ASP A 628 17.15 -30.26 11.81
N PRO A 629 17.17 -29.83 13.09
CA PRO A 629 17.16 -28.42 13.48
C PRO A 629 18.42 -27.64 13.05
N ARG A 630 19.45 -28.33 12.53
CA ARG A 630 20.64 -27.70 11.93
C ARG A 630 20.39 -27.15 10.53
N TYR A 631 19.30 -27.53 9.88
CA TYR A 631 18.94 -27.06 8.54
C TYR A 631 17.89 -25.95 8.60
N ARG A 632 17.90 -25.09 7.59
CA ARG A 632 16.84 -24.09 7.41
C ARG A 632 15.62 -24.80 6.83
N VAL A 633 14.46 -24.51 7.41
CA VAL A 633 13.16 -24.97 6.95
C VAL A 633 12.57 -23.91 6.06
N LEU A 634 12.18 -24.28 4.84
CA LEU A 634 11.36 -23.47 3.96
C LEU A 634 9.94 -24.01 4.00
N VAL A 635 8.98 -23.19 4.41
CA VAL A 635 7.55 -23.49 4.35
C VAL A 635 6.90 -22.60 3.30
N ARG A 636 6.31 -23.23 2.29
CA ARG A 636 5.46 -22.57 1.29
C ARG A 636 4.04 -23.04 1.49
N GLY A 637 3.07 -22.15 1.49
CA GLY A 637 1.67 -22.57 1.53
C GLY A 637 0.72 -21.48 1.12
N TRP A 638 -0.59 -21.76 1.22
CA TRP A 638 -1.62 -20.75 1.10
C TRP A 638 -2.68 -20.90 2.17
N VAL A 639 -3.37 -19.79 2.45
CA VAL A 639 -4.48 -19.69 3.39
C VAL A 639 -5.74 -19.35 2.60
N PHE A 640 -6.86 -20.01 2.93
CA PHE A 640 -8.18 -19.65 2.42
C PHE A 640 -9.08 -19.31 3.60
N ALA A 641 -9.40 -18.02 3.73
CA ALA A 641 -10.32 -17.54 4.74
C ALA A 641 -11.57 -16.98 4.08
N LYS A 642 -12.73 -17.45 4.55
CA LYS A 642 -14.02 -17.09 3.99
C LYS A 642 -14.48 -15.69 4.35
N ASP A 643 -14.01 -15.17 5.48
CA ASP A 643 -14.18 -13.78 5.92
C ASP A 643 -13.06 -13.48 6.94
N GLY A 644 -12.39 -12.33 6.79
CA GLY A 644 -11.56 -11.76 7.86
C GLY A 644 -10.07 -12.12 7.88
N PHE A 645 -9.50 -12.74 6.84
CA PHE A 645 -8.03 -12.82 6.67
C PHE A 645 -7.56 -11.83 5.61
N GLU A 646 -6.87 -10.76 6.01
CA GLU A 646 -6.44 -9.65 5.13
C GLU A 646 -5.01 -9.19 5.47
N PRO A 647 -3.97 -10.01 5.18
CA PRO A 647 -2.58 -9.71 5.53
C PRO A 647 -2.04 -8.44 4.86
N LEU A 648 -2.73 -7.92 3.83
CA LEU A 648 -2.34 -6.70 3.10
C LEU A 648 -2.94 -5.40 3.68
N ARG A 649 -3.88 -5.47 4.65
CA ARG A 649 -4.61 -4.31 5.18
C ARG A 649 -4.44 -4.13 6.69
N ASN A 650 -3.24 -3.71 7.09
CA ASN A 650 -2.91 -3.33 8.48
C ASN A 650 -2.96 -4.45 9.53
N ARG A 651 -2.96 -5.73 9.12
CA ARG A 651 -2.89 -6.87 10.04
C ARG A 651 -1.56 -7.60 9.89
N ILE A 652 -1.04 -8.10 11.00
CA ILE A 652 0.29 -8.72 11.10
C ILE A 652 0.11 -10.22 11.22
N SER A 653 0.71 -10.99 10.31
CA SER A 653 0.55 -12.45 10.29
C SER A 653 1.81 -13.19 10.74
N PHE A 654 1.63 -14.26 11.49
CA PHE A 654 2.67 -15.11 12.06
C PHE A 654 2.39 -16.59 11.74
N LEU A 655 3.41 -17.32 11.29
CA LEU A 655 3.40 -18.77 11.33
C LEU A 655 3.71 -19.22 12.76
N VAL A 656 2.84 -20.04 13.34
CA VAL A 656 2.92 -20.57 14.70
C VAL A 656 3.21 -22.05 14.67
N LEU A 657 4.16 -22.48 15.51
CA LEU A 657 4.50 -23.87 15.79
C LEU A 657 4.02 -24.21 17.19
N SER A 658 3.02 -25.08 17.32
CA SER A 658 2.44 -25.49 18.60
C SER A 658 2.75 -26.95 18.91
N PRO A 659 3.34 -27.28 20.07
CA PRO A 659 3.73 -28.66 20.39
C PRO A 659 2.53 -29.60 20.46
N GLU A 660 2.65 -30.79 19.88
CA GLU A 660 1.69 -31.89 20.03
C GLU A 660 2.14 -32.82 21.17
N GLY A 661 1.38 -32.82 22.27
CA GLY A 661 1.59 -33.70 23.43
C GLY A 661 1.96 -32.98 24.74
N GLU A 662 1.72 -33.65 25.87
CA GLU A 662 1.88 -33.07 27.23
C GLU A 662 3.34 -32.80 27.61
N THR A 663 4.31 -33.51 27.04
CA THR A 663 5.73 -33.44 27.43
C THR A 663 6.44 -32.14 27.04
N ASN A 664 5.91 -31.40 26.07
CA ASN A 664 6.44 -30.11 25.61
C ASN A 664 5.42 -28.97 25.72
N ALA A 665 4.34 -29.16 26.49
CA ALA A 665 3.27 -28.19 26.67
C ALA A 665 3.83 -26.84 27.17
N GLY A 666 3.89 -25.87 26.26
CA GLY A 666 4.27 -24.48 26.53
C GLY A 666 5.35 -23.89 25.63
N LYS A 667 6.09 -24.70 24.86
CA LYS A 667 7.13 -24.19 23.96
C LYS A 667 6.62 -24.04 22.53
N SER A 668 6.02 -22.90 22.22
CA SER A 668 5.60 -22.55 20.85
C SER A 668 6.64 -21.69 20.13
N GLY A 669 6.81 -21.93 18.83
CA GLY A 669 7.60 -21.09 17.93
C GLY A 669 6.71 -20.12 17.15
N TYR A 670 7.22 -18.94 16.82
CA TYR A 670 6.50 -17.94 16.02
C TYR A 670 7.45 -17.35 14.97
N CYS A 671 6.98 -17.19 13.75
CA CYS A 671 7.72 -16.56 12.66
C CYS A 671 6.84 -15.53 11.97
N LEU A 672 7.29 -14.29 11.86
CA LEU A 672 6.58 -13.24 11.13
C LEU A 672 6.52 -13.59 9.64
N VAL A 673 5.34 -13.55 9.06
CA VAL A 673 5.12 -13.76 7.63
C VAL A 673 4.97 -12.40 6.97
N ILE A 674 6.02 -12.00 6.27
CA ILE A 674 6.10 -10.71 5.57
C ILE A 674 5.85 -10.85 4.06
N ASP A 675 6.07 -12.04 3.51
CA ASP A 675 5.88 -12.33 2.09
C ASP A 675 4.50 -12.95 1.87
N TRP A 676 3.59 -12.14 1.34
CA TRP A 676 2.23 -12.50 1.00
C TRP A 676 1.98 -12.19 -0.47
N HIS A 677 1.43 -13.14 -1.19
CA HIS A 677 1.05 -12.97 -2.59
C HIS A 677 -0.33 -13.58 -2.84
N GLU A 678 -1.16 -12.94 -3.67
CA GLU A 678 -2.44 -13.52 -4.05
C GLU A 678 -2.25 -14.78 -4.90
N ARG A 679 -2.98 -15.85 -4.57
CA ARG A 679 -2.98 -17.12 -5.30
C ARG A 679 -4.24 -17.23 -6.14
N MET A 680 -4.19 -16.59 -7.30
CA MET A 680 -5.30 -16.59 -8.27
C MET A 680 -5.57 -17.99 -8.83
N ASP A 681 -4.53 -18.79 -9.02
CA ASP A 681 -4.62 -20.21 -9.38
C ASP A 681 -5.46 -21.00 -8.36
N VAL A 682 -5.27 -20.70 -7.07
CA VAL A 682 -6.05 -21.30 -5.98
C VAL A 682 -7.46 -20.73 -5.95
N THR A 683 -7.64 -19.43 -6.16
CA THR A 683 -8.95 -18.76 -6.22
C THR A 683 -9.82 -19.38 -7.31
N GLU A 684 -9.25 -19.62 -8.48
CA GLU A 684 -9.91 -20.26 -9.62
C GLU A 684 -10.19 -21.74 -9.36
N TYR A 685 -9.21 -22.48 -8.83
CA TYR A 685 -9.36 -23.89 -8.43
C TYR A 685 -10.47 -24.08 -7.39
N MET A 686 -10.53 -23.21 -6.37
CA MET A 686 -11.48 -23.28 -5.25
C MET A 686 -12.85 -22.68 -5.60
N LYS A 687 -13.00 -22.01 -6.75
CA LYS A 687 -14.20 -21.24 -7.15
C LYS A 687 -14.63 -20.23 -6.09
N ALA A 688 -13.64 -19.58 -5.49
CA ALA A 688 -13.81 -18.60 -4.42
C ALA A 688 -14.57 -17.35 -4.93
N THR A 689 -15.46 -16.80 -4.10
CA THR A 689 -16.13 -15.52 -4.36
C THR A 689 -15.21 -14.33 -4.07
N ALA A 690 -15.52 -13.13 -4.57
CA ALA A 690 -14.68 -11.93 -4.41
C ALA A 690 -14.42 -11.48 -2.96
N ARG A 691 -15.05 -12.11 -1.95
CA ARG A 691 -14.81 -11.90 -0.51
C ARG A 691 -13.92 -12.97 0.12
N GLU A 692 -13.67 -14.07 -0.58
CA GLU A 692 -12.85 -15.17 -0.09
C GLU A 692 -11.43 -15.00 -0.66
N CYS A 693 -10.47 -14.73 0.21
CA CYS A 693 -9.11 -14.42 -0.22
C CYS A 693 -8.20 -15.64 -0.10
N CYS A 694 -7.52 -15.99 -1.20
CA CYS A 694 -6.46 -16.99 -1.24
C CYS A 694 -5.11 -16.29 -1.25
N PHE A 695 -4.41 -16.28 -0.12
CA PHE A 695 -3.06 -15.73 -0.06
C PHE A 695 -2.03 -16.85 0.11
N GLY A 696 -1.07 -16.88 -0.80
CA GLY A 696 0.14 -17.65 -0.65
C GLY A 696 1.13 -16.93 0.25
N PHE A 697 1.94 -17.70 0.95
CA PHE A 697 3.06 -17.21 1.72
C PHE A 697 4.27 -18.11 1.52
N GLU A 698 5.44 -17.50 1.63
CA GLU A 698 6.72 -18.19 1.72
C GLU A 698 7.45 -17.72 2.97
N VAL A 699 7.89 -18.66 3.80
CA VAL A 699 8.64 -18.33 5.01
C VAL A 699 9.77 -19.32 5.22
N SER A 700 10.98 -18.80 5.41
CA SER A 700 12.17 -19.59 5.69
C SER A 700 12.65 -19.31 7.12
N PHE A 701 12.94 -20.34 7.90
CA PHE A 701 13.31 -20.22 9.30
C PHE A 701 14.23 -21.32 9.80
N MET A 702 14.98 -21.04 10.88
CA MET A 702 15.80 -22.03 11.60
C MET A 702 15.09 -22.46 12.89
N LEU A 703 15.08 -23.76 13.17
CA LEU A 703 14.54 -24.32 14.41
C LEU A 703 15.58 -24.30 15.53
N LYS A 704 16.07 -23.11 15.90
CA LYS A 704 16.92 -22.96 17.08
C LYS A 704 16.07 -23.18 18.35
N GLY A 705 16.66 -23.67 19.45
CA GLY A 705 16.05 -23.69 20.79
C GLY A 705 14.76 -24.51 21.01
N LEU A 706 14.17 -25.11 19.97
CA LEU A 706 13.02 -25.99 20.09
C LEU A 706 13.47 -27.41 20.49
N PRO A 707 12.90 -28.01 21.55
CA PRO A 707 13.23 -29.38 21.93
C PRO A 707 12.69 -30.39 20.91
N ASP A 708 13.23 -31.61 20.96
CA ASP A 708 12.69 -32.74 20.21
C ASP A 708 11.20 -32.91 20.48
N GLY A 709 10.42 -33.09 19.42
CA GLY A 709 8.97 -33.17 19.54
C GLY A 709 8.27 -32.89 18.22
N GLU A 710 6.96 -33.11 18.23
CA GLU A 710 6.09 -32.78 17.11
C GLU A 710 5.43 -31.41 17.34
N TYR A 711 5.37 -30.59 16.30
CA TYR A 711 4.85 -29.24 16.34
C TYR A 711 3.89 -29.01 15.19
N ARG A 712 2.63 -28.70 15.49
CA ARG A 712 1.61 -28.34 14.53
C ARG A 712 1.83 -26.94 13.98
N LEU A 713 1.63 -26.77 12.69
CA LEU A 713 1.69 -25.48 12.01
C LEU A 713 0.34 -24.76 12.07
N SER A 714 0.33 -23.45 12.28
CA SER A 714 -0.87 -22.61 12.23
C SER A 714 -0.52 -21.20 11.77
N MET A 715 -1.46 -20.48 11.17
CA MET A 715 -1.30 -19.06 10.82
C MET A 715 -2.08 -18.20 11.81
N LEU A 716 -1.42 -17.23 12.44
CA LEU A 716 -2.03 -16.26 13.35
C LEU A 716 -1.97 -14.88 12.72
N GLU A 717 -3.11 -14.24 12.54
CA GLU A 717 -3.20 -12.84 12.13
C GLU A 717 -3.67 -11.97 13.29
N VAL A 718 -2.95 -10.87 13.50
CA VAL A 718 -3.15 -9.91 14.59
C VAL A 718 -3.58 -8.57 14.00
N GLY A 719 -4.75 -8.08 14.38
CA GLY A 719 -5.27 -6.77 13.93
C GLY A 719 -5.90 -5.95 15.06
N GLU A 720 -6.41 -4.77 14.71
CA GLU A 720 -7.11 -3.89 15.65
C GLU A 720 -8.46 -4.50 16.06
N GLY A 721 -8.47 -5.26 17.17
CA GLY A 721 -9.69 -5.70 17.85
C GLY A 721 -10.10 -7.17 17.66
N GLU A 722 -9.58 -7.86 16.65
CA GLU A 722 -9.79 -9.30 16.47
C GLU A 722 -8.49 -9.99 16.03
N ASN A 723 -8.30 -11.25 16.45
CA ASN A 723 -7.18 -12.08 16.02
C ASN A 723 -7.73 -13.36 15.39
N LEU A 724 -7.19 -13.75 14.26
CA LEU A 724 -7.64 -14.93 13.52
C LEU A 724 -6.53 -15.97 13.53
N LEU A 725 -6.82 -17.16 14.06
CA LEU A 725 -5.94 -18.31 13.92
C LEU A 725 -6.53 -19.31 12.93
N VAL A 726 -5.75 -19.63 11.92
CA VAL A 726 -6.04 -20.66 10.95
C VAL A 726 -5.12 -21.85 11.21
N GLY A 727 -5.65 -22.89 11.84
CA GLY A 727 -4.89 -24.10 12.15
C GLY A 727 -4.68 -24.99 10.93
N SER A 728 -3.50 -25.63 10.84
CA SER A 728 -3.19 -26.68 9.86
C SER A 728 -3.12 -28.06 10.50
N SER A 729 -3.45 -29.07 9.70
CA SER A 729 -3.26 -30.50 9.98
C SER A 729 -1.82 -30.98 9.74
N HIS A 730 -0.91 -30.09 9.31
CA HIS A 730 0.50 -30.40 9.06
C HIS A 730 1.35 -30.19 10.31
N SER A 731 2.37 -31.03 10.51
CA SER A 731 3.28 -30.93 11.64
C SER A 731 4.75 -31.12 11.24
N LEU A 732 5.63 -30.48 12.03
CA LEU A 732 7.09 -30.69 11.98
C LEU A 732 7.51 -31.54 13.16
N VAL A 733 8.25 -32.61 12.90
CA VAL A 733 8.87 -33.47 13.91
C VAL A 733 10.33 -33.08 14.04
N VAL A 734 10.67 -32.30 15.06
CA VAL A 734 12.03 -31.88 15.38
C VAL A 734 12.78 -33.06 16.01
N ARG A 735 13.94 -33.40 15.42
CA ARG A 735 14.88 -34.41 15.95
C ARG A 735 16.32 -33.90 15.85
N HIS A 736 16.94 -33.61 16.98
CA HIS A 736 18.35 -33.20 17.13
C HIS A 736 19.34 -34.31 16.80
#